data_AF-A0A2E5ICB6-F1
#
_entry.id   AF-A0A2E5ICB6-F1
#
_cell.length_a   1.000
_cell.length_b   1.000
_cell.length_c   1.000
_cell.angle_alpha   90.00
_cell.angle_beta   90.00
_cell.angle_gamma   90.00
#
_symmetry.space_group_name_H-M   'P 1'
#
loop_
_entity.id
_entity.type
_entity.pdbx_description
1 polymer ?
#
loop_
_entity_poly.entity_id
_entity_poly.type
_entity_poly.pdbx_seq_one_letter_code
_entity_poly.pdbx_strand_id
1 'polypeptide(L)'
;MSVRYSIAMAFILILSPVGSAAERLVSTESSDRYAILEGFSPEVSAAFERALSDIDSFEAHNGSWILLSEREIDFLIDVLPRGHLEAVGWMDGTYVWTPYKSGKTLEVLETLEKMNFIDLFIPDKQREKAPRLIPNDPDFPEQWHLSNTGQTGGLQNEDVNITGAWNSYNGSGVTISIIDDGLDHAHPDLSPNYEASTSYDFCDSDSDPSPSGNDAHGTAAGGVAAAAGNNGVNVTGAGFGANLAGGRLIACWGGDSLEASALGYMPQDIDIYSNSWGPSDDGATISGPGPLTLSAIENGVYNGRGGLGNIYTFAAGNGLQNDDDSNADGFTNNRFTIAVTAVNHNGEQSWYAEPGANILVAAPSEGDGEGITTTDVAGSSGYNGGDVTHSFGGTSSATPLVSGIISLMLEANGNLSWRDVQEIIVLTSKKNDINDVSWATNGAGHLVSHKYGFGVIDAGAATSMASNWTNLVPESNATYGPTTTPISIPEESGWVESQFTVTDNMSIESVSIIVDISHSNRGDLDIELVSPAGTTSVLRGSNGDTGEDIQDWIYGSVHHWGESAVGNWTLRLKDSSPGVTGTLNSWGLTLHGIDLESDHDDDGLLTVDEINIHNTDPYDSDTDNDGLNDAFEVENGTNPLVSDSDIDGLSDGDEVEHFLTDALNPDTDGDGLLDGQEITIYGSNPLIFDPDEDGDLYYHFDDCNDSDPTINPGRPESLNGIDDDCDQTIDEGYNFTDRDNDGLKDWPEYHIHGTDYLDRDTDDDLISDGDEILVYFTNPLLADEDLDSDGRYWFEDCDDSNPQISPDALEYLDGIDNDCDNEVDEDYLDSDFDSDGLTDYEEFNLRFTNPFHPDSDGDGLSDGHEISISATDPLVFDSDEDSDGFYWFEDCDDQDANSSPVGVEILDKKDNDCDGFSDEDFINLDSDLDGLSDYDEVHLHNTQPLIYDTDGDFLGDGDEVLLFDTNPNLFDSDEDGDGYHWFVDCDDLRPDINPDATEFWDGLDQNCNGVVDESINRFSELKHPIDAMIVWQASNESMVVMAPSIPEGVNATMYWTLNGIPLNQYETEALGFIEIGPLNCAEEDILSSLCESSELHVLELRLVDSGIQTILVWNVDVQTWSEPPALSQQFLEAIAGPIGFAVIGCIVLLLAIFVAATMIVSRRKAVLKEALEAYGFSEQHIHEASPPRNIPRAPDFKRD
;
A
#
# COMPACT_ATOMS: atom_id res chain seq x y z
N MET A 1 -30.77 -38.45 -51.64
CA MET A 1 -31.51 -37.52 -52.54
C MET A 1 -32.19 -36.52 -51.64
N SER A 2 -31.78 -35.25 -51.69
CA SER A 2 -32.43 -34.11 -51.03
C SER A 2 -32.55 -34.14 -49.49
N VAL A 3 -31.95 -33.10 -48.87
CA VAL A 3 -32.66 -32.14 -48.00
C VAL A 3 -32.74 -32.46 -46.49
N ARG A 4 -32.12 -31.55 -45.71
CA ARG A 4 -32.49 -31.02 -44.36
C ARG A 4 -32.22 -31.95 -43.16
N TYR A 5 -31.72 -31.52 -42.00
CA TYR A 5 -31.38 -30.22 -41.41
C TYR A 5 -30.43 -30.56 -40.24
N SER A 6 -29.18 -30.07 -40.22
CA SER A 6 -28.32 -29.90 -39.02
C SER A 6 -27.13 -29.01 -39.42
N ILE A 7 -27.33 -27.68 -39.45
CA ILE A 7 -26.24 -26.69 -39.57
C ILE A 7 -26.65 -25.48 -38.71
N ALA A 8 -26.15 -25.44 -37.47
CA ALA A 8 -26.10 -24.28 -36.55
C ALA A 8 -25.31 -24.72 -35.28
N MET A 9 -24.27 -24.05 -34.79
CA MET A 9 -23.51 -22.90 -35.29
C MET A 9 -22.24 -22.76 -34.42
N ALA A 10 -21.22 -23.59 -34.67
CA ALA A 10 -19.83 -23.23 -34.42
C ALA A 10 -19.37 -22.39 -35.62
N PHE A 11 -19.12 -21.10 -35.41
CA PHE A 11 -18.49 -20.20 -36.39
C PHE A 11 -18.00 -18.96 -35.65
N ILE A 12 -16.78 -19.00 -35.11
CA ILE A 12 -15.89 -17.93 -34.57
C ILE A 12 -14.78 -18.76 -33.87
N LEU A 13 -13.63 -19.10 -34.48
CA LEU A 13 -12.38 -18.32 -34.46
C LEU A 13 -11.32 -18.99 -35.37
N ILE A 14 -11.46 -18.94 -36.69
CA ILE A 14 -10.30 -19.15 -37.59
C ILE A 14 -10.45 -18.21 -38.77
N LEU A 15 -9.53 -17.24 -38.85
CA LEU A 15 -8.84 -16.75 -40.06
C LEU A 15 -8.08 -15.47 -39.71
N SER A 16 -6.97 -15.64 -39.00
CA SER A 16 -5.86 -14.69 -39.01
C SER A 16 -5.19 -14.73 -40.40
N PRO A 17 -4.89 -13.57 -41.00
CA PRO A 17 -3.85 -13.47 -42.01
C PRO A 17 -2.66 -12.69 -41.43
N VAL A 18 -1.53 -13.37 -41.28
CA VAL A 18 -0.18 -12.91 -41.59
C VAL A 18 0.08 -11.41 -41.32
N GLY A 19 0.49 -11.09 -40.10
CA GLY A 19 1.09 -9.80 -39.75
C GLY A 19 2.57 -9.79 -40.16
N SER A 20 2.86 -9.24 -41.34
CA SER A 20 4.22 -8.88 -41.73
C SER A 20 4.74 -7.78 -40.80
N ALA A 21 5.92 -8.01 -40.22
CA ALA A 21 6.76 -6.98 -39.63
C ALA A 21 6.83 -5.75 -40.55
N ALA A 22 6.50 -4.59 -39.99
CA ALA A 22 6.83 -3.29 -40.54
C ALA A 22 7.40 -2.44 -39.40
N GLU A 23 8.72 -2.25 -39.44
CA GLU A 23 9.45 -1.24 -38.69
C GLU A 23 8.64 0.06 -38.62
N ARG A 24 8.13 0.41 -37.43
CA ARG A 24 7.63 1.77 -37.20
C ARG A 24 8.78 2.58 -36.63
N LEU A 25 9.54 3.15 -37.56
CA LEU A 25 10.32 4.36 -37.35
C LEU A 25 9.53 5.31 -36.45
N VAL A 26 10.13 5.67 -35.32
CA VAL A 26 9.75 6.84 -34.51
C VAL A 26 9.83 8.06 -35.42
N SER A 27 8.71 8.39 -36.04
CA SER A 27 8.46 9.70 -36.61
C SER A 27 7.66 10.49 -35.58
N THR A 28 8.29 11.53 -35.08
CA THR A 28 7.66 12.70 -34.48
C THR A 28 6.47 13.18 -35.33
N GLU A 29 5.26 12.69 -35.06
CA GLU A 29 3.97 13.23 -35.53
C GLU A 29 2.88 12.93 -34.47
N SER A 30 3.05 13.40 -33.23
CA SER A 30 1.98 13.36 -32.22
C SER A 30 1.21 14.67 -32.05
N SER A 31 1.49 15.73 -32.83
CA SER A 31 0.81 17.02 -32.62
C SER A 31 -0.50 17.23 -33.40
N ASP A 32 -0.94 16.30 -34.26
CA ASP A 32 -2.05 16.57 -35.20
C ASP A 32 -3.32 15.75 -34.95
N ARG A 33 -3.37 14.90 -33.90
CA ARG A 33 -4.43 13.88 -33.76
C ARG A 33 -5.82 14.44 -33.40
N TYR A 34 -5.94 15.67 -32.91
CA TYR A 34 -7.23 16.27 -32.53
C TYR A 34 -7.35 17.76 -32.91
N ALA A 35 -6.89 18.15 -34.10
CA ALA A 35 -6.95 19.55 -34.55
C ALA A 35 -8.37 20.17 -34.49
N ILE A 36 -9.42 19.35 -34.62
CA ILE A 36 -10.81 19.82 -34.48
C ILE A 36 -11.16 20.26 -33.05
N LEU A 37 -10.47 19.73 -32.03
CA LEU A 37 -10.66 20.11 -30.63
C LEU A 37 -9.98 21.45 -30.28
N GLU A 38 -8.95 21.88 -31.01
CA GLU A 38 -8.33 23.20 -30.83
C GLU A 38 -9.30 24.36 -31.08
N GLY A 39 -10.41 24.10 -31.80
CA GLY A 39 -11.48 25.06 -32.04
C GLY A 39 -12.43 25.28 -30.85
N PHE A 40 -12.38 24.42 -29.83
CA PHE A 40 -13.23 24.49 -28.64
C PHE A 40 -12.50 25.14 -27.45
N SER A 41 -13.26 25.50 -26.40
CA SER A 41 -12.64 26.00 -25.17
C SER A 41 -11.92 24.84 -24.46
N PRO A 42 -10.87 25.12 -23.67
CA PRO A 42 -10.12 24.07 -22.96
C PRO A 42 -11.01 23.12 -22.15
N GLU A 43 -12.08 23.63 -21.54
CA GLU A 43 -13.02 22.83 -20.73
C GLU A 43 -13.85 21.87 -21.58
N VAL A 44 -14.24 22.29 -22.79
CA VAL A 44 -14.98 21.46 -23.74
C VAL A 44 -14.05 20.43 -24.37
N SER A 45 -12.84 20.84 -24.76
CA SER A 45 -11.82 19.92 -25.29
C SER A 45 -11.45 18.85 -24.26
N ALA A 46 -11.21 19.23 -23.01
CA ALA A 46 -10.96 18.31 -21.91
C ALA A 46 -12.15 17.37 -21.65
N ALA A 47 -13.40 17.82 -21.87
CA ALA A 47 -14.57 16.96 -21.74
C ALA A 47 -14.65 15.91 -22.87
N PHE A 48 -14.24 16.26 -24.10
CA PHE A 48 -14.11 15.28 -25.18
C PHE A 48 -12.96 14.32 -24.93
N GLU A 49 -11.81 14.80 -24.46
CA GLU A 49 -10.64 13.97 -24.12
C GLU A 49 -10.98 12.96 -23.01
N ARG A 50 -11.65 13.38 -21.93
CA ARG A 50 -12.17 12.46 -20.88
C ARG A 50 -13.18 11.44 -21.42
N ALA A 51 -13.94 11.79 -22.45
CA ALA A 51 -14.88 10.85 -23.06
C ALA A 51 -14.17 9.85 -23.99
N LEU A 52 -13.00 10.21 -24.53
CA LEU A 52 -12.18 9.37 -25.40
C LEU A 52 -11.28 8.43 -24.61
N SER A 53 -10.90 8.77 -23.37
CA SER A 53 -10.09 7.91 -22.50
C SER A 53 -10.83 6.67 -22.00
N ASP A 54 -12.17 6.66 -22.06
CA ASP A 54 -13.04 5.55 -21.65
C ASP A 54 -13.33 4.61 -22.84
N ILE A 55 -12.26 4.01 -23.39
CA ILE A 55 -12.31 3.26 -24.66
C ILE A 55 -13.09 1.95 -24.56
N ASP A 56 -13.06 1.28 -23.40
CA ASP A 56 -13.78 0.02 -23.15
C ASP A 56 -15.29 0.19 -23.27
N SER A 57 -15.78 1.40 -22.97
CA SER A 57 -17.19 1.71 -23.13
C SER A 57 -17.65 1.82 -24.58
N PHE A 58 -16.73 1.93 -25.56
CA PHE A 58 -17.10 2.05 -26.97
C PHE A 58 -17.55 0.70 -27.53
N GLU A 59 -16.91 -0.40 -27.13
CA GLU A 59 -17.25 -1.76 -27.59
C GLU A 59 -18.61 -2.21 -27.05
N ALA A 60 -18.89 -1.90 -25.78
CA ALA A 60 -20.16 -2.23 -25.12
C ALA A 60 -21.33 -1.30 -25.52
N HIS A 61 -21.06 -0.12 -26.13
CA HIS A 61 -22.09 0.89 -26.39
C HIS A 61 -22.98 0.55 -27.58
N ASN A 62 -24.28 0.59 -27.33
CA ASN A 62 -25.31 0.22 -28.31
C ASN A 62 -26.29 1.36 -28.66
N GLY A 63 -25.95 2.58 -28.25
CA GLY A 63 -26.82 3.76 -28.34
C GLY A 63 -26.49 4.71 -29.49
N SER A 64 -26.84 5.98 -29.29
CA SER A 64 -26.47 7.08 -30.19
C SER A 64 -24.97 7.41 -30.07
N TRP A 65 -24.40 8.05 -31.08
CA TRP A 65 -23.01 8.47 -31.12
C TRP A 65 -22.91 9.96 -31.43
N ILE A 66 -22.03 10.66 -30.73
CA ILE A 66 -21.68 12.05 -31.03
C ILE A 66 -20.52 12.03 -32.02
N LEU A 67 -20.66 12.73 -33.14
CA LEU A 67 -19.68 12.82 -34.22
C LEU A 67 -19.22 14.27 -34.36
N LEU A 68 -17.92 14.51 -34.39
CA LEU A 68 -17.35 15.77 -34.86
C LEU A 68 -16.87 15.59 -36.30
N SER A 69 -17.27 16.50 -37.18
CA SER A 69 -16.87 16.47 -38.57
C SER A 69 -16.88 17.87 -39.20
N GLU A 70 -15.81 18.22 -39.92
CA GLU A 70 -15.79 19.39 -40.80
C GLU A 70 -16.70 19.23 -42.04
N ARG A 71 -17.22 18.02 -42.29
CA ARG A 71 -18.12 17.75 -43.41
C ARG A 71 -19.55 18.19 -43.10
N GLU A 72 -20.27 18.65 -44.12
CA GLU A 72 -21.69 19.00 -43.99
C GLU A 72 -22.57 17.76 -43.79
N ILE A 73 -23.69 17.92 -43.08
CA ILE A 73 -24.64 16.82 -42.77
C ILE A 73 -25.07 16.01 -43.98
N ASP A 74 -25.25 16.65 -45.15
CA ASP A 74 -25.65 15.97 -46.40
C ASP A 74 -24.62 14.92 -46.83
N PHE A 75 -23.32 15.16 -46.59
CA PHE A 75 -22.26 14.20 -46.85
C PHE A 75 -22.32 13.03 -45.87
N LEU A 76 -22.48 13.32 -44.57
CA LEU A 76 -22.56 12.31 -43.52
C LEU A 76 -23.76 11.37 -43.70
N ILE A 77 -24.90 11.89 -44.18
CA ILE A 77 -26.10 11.09 -44.52
C ILE A 77 -25.81 10.05 -45.61
N ASP A 78 -24.93 10.37 -46.56
CA ASP A 78 -24.60 9.47 -47.68
C ASP A 78 -23.60 8.36 -47.28
N VAL A 79 -22.74 8.60 -46.29
CA VAL A 79 -21.67 7.67 -45.88
C VAL A 79 -21.99 6.87 -44.62
N LEU A 80 -22.82 7.39 -43.72
CA LEU A 80 -23.24 6.67 -42.51
C LEU A 80 -24.26 5.56 -42.86
N PRO A 81 -24.22 4.42 -42.17
CA PRO A 81 -25.27 3.42 -42.25
C PRO A 81 -26.65 3.99 -41.90
N ARG A 82 -27.71 3.26 -42.26
CA ARG A 82 -29.09 3.69 -41.97
C ARG A 82 -29.28 3.94 -40.47
N GLY A 83 -29.58 5.19 -40.15
CA GLY A 83 -29.87 5.66 -38.80
C GLY A 83 -30.53 7.02 -38.86
N HIS A 84 -30.80 7.59 -37.69
CA HIS A 84 -31.19 8.98 -37.56
C HIS A 84 -29.95 9.83 -37.32
N LEU A 85 -29.71 10.84 -38.16
CA LEU A 85 -28.63 11.81 -37.97
C LEU A 85 -29.25 13.18 -37.75
N GLU A 86 -28.82 13.87 -36.70
CA GLU A 86 -29.20 15.25 -36.42
C GLU A 86 -27.98 16.13 -36.17
N ALA A 87 -28.03 17.39 -36.61
CA ALA A 87 -27.00 18.37 -36.29
C ALA A 87 -27.30 19.01 -34.92
N VAL A 88 -26.26 19.19 -34.11
CA VAL A 88 -26.34 19.93 -32.87
C VAL A 88 -26.35 21.42 -33.21
N GLY A 89 -27.54 22.02 -33.30
CA GLY A 89 -27.71 23.36 -33.89
C GLY A 89 -27.05 24.56 -33.17
N TRP A 90 -26.37 24.33 -32.05
CA TRP A 90 -25.59 25.32 -31.31
C TRP A 90 -24.08 25.03 -31.31
N MET A 91 -23.65 23.92 -31.92
CA MET A 91 -22.26 23.50 -32.03
C MET A 91 -21.98 23.09 -33.49
N ASP A 92 -21.32 23.98 -34.23
CA ASP A 92 -21.04 23.77 -35.65
C ASP A 92 -20.09 22.56 -35.83
N GLY A 93 -20.39 21.70 -36.80
CA GLY A 93 -19.61 20.49 -37.07
C GLY A 93 -19.91 19.30 -36.13
N THR A 94 -20.87 19.44 -35.22
CA THR A 94 -21.26 18.37 -34.29
C THR A 94 -22.58 17.73 -34.68
N TYR A 95 -22.62 16.40 -34.70
CA TYR A 95 -23.78 15.61 -35.09
C TYR A 95 -24.06 14.51 -34.06
N VAL A 96 -25.33 14.16 -33.88
CA VAL A 96 -25.73 12.97 -33.11
C VAL A 96 -26.32 11.96 -34.09
N TRP A 97 -25.74 10.77 -34.11
CA TRP A 97 -26.15 9.67 -34.97
C TRP A 97 -26.68 8.49 -34.17
N THR A 98 -27.93 8.12 -34.39
CA THR A 98 -28.58 6.94 -33.80
C THR A 98 -28.71 5.84 -34.86
N PRO A 99 -27.93 4.75 -34.80
CA PRO A 99 -28.04 3.66 -35.77
C PRO A 99 -29.39 2.92 -35.63
N TYR A 100 -29.97 2.44 -36.73
CA TYR A 100 -31.19 1.61 -36.66
C TYR A 100 -30.93 0.13 -36.29
N LYS A 101 -29.67 -0.31 -36.33
CA LYS A 101 -29.23 -1.64 -35.93
C LYS A 101 -27.91 -1.51 -35.17
N SER A 102 -27.81 -2.27 -34.09
CA SER A 102 -26.73 -2.30 -33.11
C SER A 102 -25.40 -2.88 -33.62
N GLY A 103 -25.44 -3.95 -34.42
CA GLY A 103 -24.24 -4.70 -34.78
C GLY A 103 -23.30 -3.99 -35.77
N LYS A 104 -21.99 -3.99 -35.45
CA LYS A 104 -20.86 -3.43 -36.23
C LYS A 104 -20.81 -1.89 -36.34
N THR A 105 -21.37 -1.18 -35.36
CA THR A 105 -21.39 0.30 -35.37
C THR A 105 -19.99 0.90 -35.18
N LEU A 106 -19.24 0.41 -34.19
CA LEU A 106 -17.88 0.86 -33.88
C LEU A 106 -16.91 0.69 -35.06
N GLU A 107 -16.84 -0.53 -35.63
CA GLU A 107 -16.02 -0.86 -36.82
C GLU A 107 -16.28 0.11 -37.99
N VAL A 108 -17.54 0.54 -38.17
CA VAL A 108 -17.90 1.50 -39.21
C VAL A 108 -17.42 2.91 -38.87
N LEU A 109 -17.59 3.38 -37.64
CA LEU A 109 -17.14 4.71 -37.22
C LEU A 109 -15.62 4.83 -37.31
N GLU A 110 -14.87 3.83 -36.84
CA GLU A 110 -13.42 3.77 -37.01
C GLU A 110 -12.99 3.81 -38.48
N THR A 111 -13.74 3.11 -39.35
CA THR A 111 -13.48 3.13 -40.79
C THR A 111 -13.71 4.53 -41.38
N LEU A 112 -14.78 5.21 -40.95
CA LEU A 112 -15.11 6.57 -41.41
C LEU A 112 -14.10 7.61 -40.91
N GLU A 113 -13.58 7.44 -39.70
CA GLU A 113 -12.50 8.26 -39.15
C GLU A 113 -11.20 8.03 -39.93
N LYS A 114 -10.80 6.77 -40.16
CA LYS A 114 -9.64 6.41 -41.02
C LYS A 114 -9.76 6.96 -42.45
N MET A 115 -10.99 7.13 -42.95
CA MET A 115 -11.27 7.74 -44.27
C MET A 115 -11.34 9.27 -44.25
N ASN A 116 -11.18 9.91 -43.09
CA ASN A 116 -11.29 11.35 -42.87
C ASN A 116 -12.67 11.91 -43.28
N PHE A 117 -13.71 11.12 -43.02
CA PHE A 117 -15.12 11.48 -43.25
C PHE A 117 -15.77 12.02 -41.97
N ILE A 118 -15.33 11.52 -40.82
CA ILE A 118 -15.54 12.09 -39.49
C ILE A 118 -14.15 12.36 -38.89
N ASP A 119 -14.05 13.38 -38.04
CA ASP A 119 -12.79 13.79 -37.39
C ASP A 119 -12.67 13.19 -35.98
N LEU A 120 -13.80 12.95 -35.30
CA LEU A 120 -13.87 12.31 -33.98
C LEU A 120 -15.25 11.68 -33.78
N PHE A 121 -15.35 10.61 -32.98
CA PHE A 121 -16.62 10.12 -32.45
C PHE A 121 -16.51 9.66 -30.99
N ILE A 122 -17.59 9.82 -30.23
CA ILE A 122 -17.74 9.32 -28.85
C ILE A 122 -19.16 8.77 -28.61
N PRO A 123 -19.36 7.82 -27.68
CA PRO A 123 -20.69 7.30 -27.35
C PRO A 123 -21.57 8.37 -26.68
N ASP A 124 -22.82 8.53 -27.14
CA ASP A 124 -23.84 9.34 -26.45
C ASP A 124 -24.48 8.51 -25.33
N LYS A 125 -23.79 8.45 -24.19
CA LYS A 125 -24.24 7.71 -23.01
C LYS A 125 -25.49 8.38 -22.42
N GLN A 126 -26.59 7.64 -22.33
CA GLN A 126 -27.75 8.10 -21.58
C GLN A 126 -27.42 8.10 -20.09
N ARG A 127 -27.50 9.26 -19.46
CA ARG A 127 -27.31 9.42 -18.01
C ARG A 127 -28.66 9.64 -17.34
N GLU A 128 -29.05 8.77 -16.42
CA GLU A 128 -30.16 9.03 -15.52
C GLU A 128 -29.76 10.14 -14.55
N LYS A 129 -30.60 11.17 -14.41
CA LYS A 129 -30.33 12.29 -13.52
C LYS A 129 -31.01 12.03 -12.18
N ALA A 130 -30.26 11.53 -11.22
CA ALA A 130 -30.70 11.53 -9.82
C ALA A 130 -30.65 12.98 -9.27
N PRO A 131 -31.64 13.40 -8.46
CA PRO A 131 -31.50 14.63 -7.69
C PRO A 131 -30.31 14.48 -6.73
N ARG A 132 -29.43 15.49 -6.68
CA ARG A 132 -28.33 15.52 -5.71
C ARG A 132 -28.88 15.47 -4.29
N LEU A 133 -28.20 14.78 -3.38
CA LEU A 133 -28.53 14.79 -1.96
C LEU A 133 -28.45 16.23 -1.43
N ILE A 134 -29.54 16.67 -0.80
CA ILE A 134 -29.63 17.93 -0.07
C ILE A 134 -30.03 17.55 1.36
N PRO A 135 -29.17 17.81 2.36
CA PRO A 135 -29.48 17.56 3.76
C PRO A 135 -30.79 18.24 4.19
N ASN A 136 -31.50 17.63 5.14
CA ASN A 136 -32.82 18.08 5.57
C ASN A 136 -32.76 19.02 6.79
N ASP A 137 -31.56 19.38 7.20
CA ASP A 137 -31.21 20.06 8.44
C ASP A 137 -31.65 21.53 8.41
N PRO A 138 -32.20 22.07 9.51
CA PRO A 138 -32.84 23.39 9.52
C PRO A 138 -31.96 24.56 9.08
N ASP A 139 -30.66 24.52 9.40
CA ASP A 139 -29.70 25.59 9.14
C ASP A 139 -28.84 25.34 7.88
N PHE A 140 -28.99 24.21 7.19
CA PHE A 140 -28.32 23.93 5.91
C PHE A 140 -28.50 25.05 4.85
N PRO A 141 -29.67 25.70 4.71
CA PRO A 141 -29.82 26.83 3.78
C PRO A 141 -28.89 28.02 4.05
N GLU A 142 -28.41 28.17 5.29
CA GLU A 142 -27.47 29.23 5.71
C GLU A 142 -26.00 28.78 5.54
N GLN A 143 -25.73 27.49 5.28
CA GLN A 143 -24.40 26.92 5.05
C GLN A 143 -23.94 27.14 3.59
N TRP A 144 -23.72 28.41 3.24
CA TRP A 144 -23.30 28.80 1.89
C TRP A 144 -21.98 28.16 1.45
N HIS A 145 -21.09 27.82 2.38
CA HIS A 145 -19.83 27.12 2.08
C HIS A 145 -20.03 25.74 1.44
N LEU A 146 -21.15 25.06 1.73
CA LEU A 146 -21.52 23.76 1.15
C LEU A 146 -22.42 23.91 -0.09
N SER A 147 -23.24 24.95 -0.12
CA SER A 147 -24.15 25.25 -1.23
C SER A 147 -24.45 26.76 -1.33
N ASN A 148 -23.70 27.46 -2.16
CA ASN A 148 -23.83 28.89 -2.41
C ASN A 148 -24.77 29.15 -3.59
N THR A 149 -26.02 29.42 -3.25
CA THR A 149 -27.06 29.82 -4.21
C THR A 149 -27.10 31.34 -4.46
N GLY A 150 -26.16 32.09 -3.87
CA GLY A 150 -26.20 33.55 -3.77
C GLY A 150 -27.13 34.06 -2.65
N GLN A 151 -27.45 33.20 -1.66
CA GLN A 151 -28.43 33.48 -0.60
C GLN A 151 -28.08 34.71 0.26
N THR A 152 -26.79 35.01 0.41
CA THR A 152 -26.24 36.10 1.22
C THR A 152 -25.67 37.24 0.37
N GLY A 153 -25.90 37.23 -0.95
CA GLY A 153 -25.38 38.23 -1.88
C GLY A 153 -24.01 37.90 -2.47
N GLY A 154 -23.44 36.75 -2.12
CA GLY A 154 -22.21 36.21 -2.70
C GLY A 154 -22.34 35.74 -4.16
N LEU A 155 -21.22 35.33 -4.75
CA LEU A 155 -21.17 34.78 -6.11
C LEU A 155 -21.66 33.33 -6.10
N GLN A 156 -22.69 33.04 -6.89
CA GLN A 156 -23.28 31.71 -6.97
C GLN A 156 -22.26 30.64 -7.42
N ASN A 157 -22.27 29.47 -6.77
CA ASN A 157 -21.32 28.37 -6.97
C ASN A 157 -19.86 28.69 -6.58
N GLU A 158 -19.65 29.72 -5.75
CA GLU A 158 -18.44 29.83 -4.93
C GLU A 158 -18.70 29.12 -3.59
N ASP A 159 -18.68 27.79 -3.68
CA ASP A 159 -18.79 26.79 -2.62
C ASP A 159 -17.87 25.60 -2.98
N VAL A 160 -17.80 24.58 -2.13
CA VAL A 160 -16.93 23.41 -2.33
C VAL A 160 -17.52 22.32 -3.24
N ASN A 161 -18.67 22.56 -3.90
CA ASN A 161 -19.32 21.60 -4.82
C ASN A 161 -19.59 20.19 -4.21
N ILE A 162 -19.92 20.12 -2.92
CA ILE A 162 -19.98 18.86 -2.15
C ILE A 162 -21.22 18.00 -2.42
N THR A 163 -22.34 18.61 -2.83
CA THR A 163 -23.61 17.88 -3.09
C THR A 163 -23.51 16.77 -4.14
N GLY A 164 -22.48 16.80 -5.00
CA GLY A 164 -22.16 15.72 -5.93
C GLY A 164 -21.58 14.49 -5.22
N ALA A 165 -20.60 14.73 -4.34
CA ALA A 165 -19.90 13.70 -3.57
C ALA A 165 -20.84 12.94 -2.62
N TRP A 166 -21.72 13.67 -1.93
CA TRP A 166 -22.72 13.12 -1.00
C TRP A 166 -23.74 12.14 -1.58
N ASN A 167 -23.78 11.95 -2.91
CA ASN A 167 -24.59 10.88 -3.50
C ASN A 167 -23.94 9.51 -3.31
N SER A 168 -22.65 9.46 -3.03
CA SER A 168 -21.84 8.25 -2.94
C SER A 168 -21.08 8.16 -1.62
N TYR A 169 -20.58 9.29 -1.11
CA TYR A 169 -19.67 9.34 0.04
C TYR A 169 -20.13 10.40 1.04
N ASN A 170 -20.16 10.08 2.32
CA ASN A 170 -20.47 11.01 3.42
C ASN A 170 -19.38 11.06 4.50
N GLY A 171 -18.26 10.37 4.32
CA GLY A 171 -17.12 10.26 5.22
C GLY A 171 -17.15 9.02 6.12
N SER A 172 -18.08 8.09 5.91
CA SER A 172 -18.24 6.91 6.78
C SER A 172 -16.97 6.06 6.83
N GLY A 173 -16.63 5.57 8.02
CA GLY A 173 -15.44 4.74 8.25
C GLY A 173 -14.13 5.53 8.43
N VAL A 174 -14.16 6.86 8.28
CA VAL A 174 -12.99 7.73 8.46
C VAL A 174 -13.09 8.51 9.77
N THR A 175 -11.99 8.60 10.51
CA THR A 175 -11.93 9.30 11.80
C THR A 175 -11.20 10.64 11.68
N ILE A 176 -11.90 11.73 12.03
CA ILE A 176 -11.35 13.09 12.09
C ILE A 176 -11.18 13.51 13.54
N SER A 177 -9.95 13.84 13.94
CA SER A 177 -9.66 14.42 15.26
C SER A 177 -9.51 15.93 15.18
N ILE A 178 -10.34 16.64 15.95
CA ILE A 178 -10.26 18.09 16.10
C ILE A 178 -9.34 18.40 17.28
N ILE A 179 -8.11 18.80 16.99
CA ILE A 179 -7.13 19.17 18.01
C ILE A 179 -7.24 20.67 18.30
N ASP A 180 -7.96 21.03 19.36
CA ASP A 180 -8.33 22.42 19.65
C ASP A 180 -8.61 22.67 21.16
N ASP A 181 -9.52 23.58 21.51
CA ASP A 181 -9.85 24.00 22.89
C ASP A 181 -10.89 23.08 23.59
N GLY A 182 -11.42 22.12 22.85
CA GLY A 182 -12.35 21.10 23.32
C GLY A 182 -13.48 20.84 22.33
N LEU A 183 -14.16 19.70 22.49
CA LEU A 183 -15.28 19.29 21.66
C LEU A 183 -16.50 19.02 22.56
N ASP A 184 -17.59 19.76 22.38
CA ASP A 184 -18.87 19.50 23.06
C ASP A 184 -19.49 18.23 22.48
N HIS A 185 -18.93 17.08 22.86
CA HIS A 185 -19.32 15.78 22.36
C HIS A 185 -20.75 15.39 22.74
N ALA A 186 -21.38 16.09 23.69
CA ALA A 186 -22.78 15.95 24.06
C ALA A 186 -23.73 16.80 23.20
N HIS A 187 -23.19 17.64 22.31
CA HIS A 187 -23.97 18.44 21.39
C HIS A 187 -24.85 17.53 20.51
N PRO A 188 -26.16 17.82 20.33
CA PRO A 188 -27.08 16.93 19.61
C PRO A 188 -26.66 16.60 18.18
N ASP A 189 -25.91 17.50 17.55
CA ASP A 189 -25.44 17.38 16.17
C ASP A 189 -24.01 16.81 16.04
N LEU A 190 -23.29 16.63 17.17
CA LEU A 190 -21.95 16.02 17.18
C LEU A 190 -21.97 14.63 17.81
N SER A 191 -22.79 14.44 18.85
CA SER A 191 -22.93 13.16 19.56
C SER A 191 -23.23 11.93 18.69
N PRO A 192 -23.91 12.01 17.53
CA PRO A 192 -24.10 10.82 16.68
C PRO A 192 -22.80 10.33 16.01
N ASN A 193 -21.87 11.25 15.76
CA ASN A 193 -20.60 10.97 15.09
C ASN A 193 -19.42 10.91 16.08
N TYR A 194 -19.63 11.26 17.35
CA TYR A 194 -18.57 11.32 18.34
C TYR A 194 -17.98 9.94 18.66
N GLU A 195 -16.66 9.81 18.52
CA GLU A 195 -15.91 8.61 18.88
C GLU A 195 -15.09 8.84 20.15
N ALA A 196 -15.47 8.14 21.22
CA ALA A 196 -14.85 8.31 22.52
C ALA A 196 -13.49 7.60 22.63
N SER A 197 -13.31 6.49 21.89
CA SER A 197 -12.08 5.70 21.96
C SER A 197 -10.85 6.45 21.44
N THR A 198 -11.05 7.35 20.47
CA THR A 198 -10.00 8.16 19.83
C THR A 198 -9.97 9.62 20.31
N SER A 199 -10.70 9.94 21.38
CA SER A 199 -10.76 11.28 21.98
C SER A 199 -9.95 11.39 23.27
N TYR A 200 -9.33 12.56 23.49
CA TYR A 200 -8.49 12.79 24.67
C TYR A 200 -8.40 14.27 25.08
N ASP A 201 -8.39 14.51 26.40
CA ASP A 201 -8.04 15.80 26.98
C ASP A 201 -6.58 15.80 27.43
N PHE A 202 -5.73 16.45 26.63
CA PHE A 202 -4.30 16.58 26.91
C PHE A 202 -4.02 17.58 28.04
N CYS A 203 -4.90 18.55 28.24
CA CYS A 203 -4.76 19.56 29.29
C CYS A 203 -4.96 18.98 30.70
N ASP A 204 -5.97 18.14 30.87
CA ASP A 204 -6.34 17.54 32.16
C ASP A 204 -5.94 16.05 32.27
N SER A 205 -5.42 15.46 31.18
CA SER A 205 -4.92 14.07 31.07
C SER A 205 -6.00 13.03 31.34
N ASP A 206 -7.15 13.17 30.69
CA ASP A 206 -8.27 12.22 30.73
C ASP A 206 -8.93 12.04 29.35
N SER A 207 -10.04 11.29 29.28
CA SER A 207 -10.69 10.89 28.02
C SER A 207 -11.89 11.77 27.65
N ASP A 208 -12.17 12.84 28.41
CA ASP A 208 -13.31 13.71 28.18
C ASP A 208 -12.85 15.05 27.58
N PRO A 209 -12.93 15.24 26.24
CA PRO A 209 -12.46 16.45 25.58
C PRO A 209 -13.42 17.63 25.74
N SER A 210 -14.39 17.56 26.67
CA SER A 210 -15.42 18.58 26.84
C SER A 210 -14.84 19.99 27.04
N PRO A 211 -15.40 21.01 26.37
CA PRO A 211 -14.94 22.38 26.50
C PRO A 211 -15.28 22.98 27.86
N SER A 212 -14.47 23.96 28.29
CA SER A 212 -14.66 24.64 29.58
C SER A 212 -15.09 26.10 29.39
N GLY A 213 -16.31 26.44 29.78
CA GLY A 213 -16.79 27.83 29.62
C GLY A 213 -16.93 28.20 28.14
N ASN A 214 -16.15 29.17 27.66
CA ASN A 214 -16.27 29.73 26.30
C ASN A 214 -15.24 29.19 25.31
N ASP A 215 -14.62 28.05 25.63
CA ASP A 215 -13.76 27.27 24.75
C ASP A 215 -14.62 26.64 23.63
N ALA A 216 -15.11 27.48 22.70
CA ALA A 216 -16.13 27.10 21.72
C ALA A 216 -15.57 26.81 20.34
N HIS A 217 -14.27 27.00 20.16
CA HIS A 217 -13.64 26.97 18.84
C HIS A 217 -13.63 25.55 18.28
N GLY A 218 -13.15 24.56 19.03
CA GLY A 218 -13.11 23.16 18.61
C GLY A 218 -14.49 22.58 18.34
N THR A 219 -15.52 23.00 19.10
CA THR A 219 -16.91 22.61 18.85
C THR A 219 -17.44 23.17 17.53
N ALA A 220 -17.12 24.42 17.18
CA ALA A 220 -17.51 25.01 15.90
C ALA A 220 -16.75 24.38 14.72
N ALA A 221 -15.44 24.12 14.89
CA ALA A 221 -14.61 23.44 13.90
C ALA A 221 -15.10 22.00 13.64
N GLY A 222 -15.40 21.23 14.70
CA GLY A 222 -15.95 19.88 14.58
C GLY A 222 -17.28 19.83 13.83
N GLY A 223 -18.13 20.85 13.99
CA GLY A 223 -19.37 20.95 13.22
C GLY A 223 -19.16 21.19 11.73
N VAL A 224 -18.15 21.99 11.35
CA VAL A 224 -17.81 22.21 9.94
C VAL A 224 -17.28 20.92 9.31
N ALA A 225 -16.42 20.19 10.04
CA ALA A 225 -15.86 18.93 9.56
C ALA A 225 -16.92 17.83 9.45
N ALA A 226 -17.61 17.52 10.56
CA ALA A 226 -18.40 16.29 10.68
C ALA A 226 -19.61 16.41 11.64
N ALA A 227 -20.31 17.55 11.70
CA ALA A 227 -21.67 17.55 12.26
C ALA A 227 -22.53 16.52 11.52
N ALA A 228 -23.27 15.72 12.29
CA ALA A 228 -24.19 14.73 11.74
C ALA A 228 -25.22 15.41 10.85
N GLY A 229 -25.35 14.91 9.63
CA GLY A 229 -26.15 15.54 8.58
C GLY A 229 -27.35 14.71 8.19
N ASN A 230 -28.31 15.33 7.52
CA ASN A 230 -29.55 14.72 7.07
C ASN A 230 -30.36 14.07 8.22
N ASN A 231 -30.19 14.57 9.45
CA ASN A 231 -30.80 14.04 10.67
C ASN A 231 -31.95 14.93 11.18
N GLY A 232 -32.11 16.13 10.61
CA GLY A 232 -33.16 17.10 10.92
C GLY A 232 -32.82 17.99 12.11
N VAL A 233 -31.55 18.09 12.47
CA VAL A 233 -31.00 18.84 13.61
C VAL A 233 -30.01 19.85 13.07
N ASN A 234 -30.11 21.10 13.54
CA ASN A 234 -29.15 22.18 13.31
C ASN A 234 -28.51 22.19 11.89
N VAL A 235 -27.25 21.76 11.76
CA VAL A 235 -26.39 21.97 10.58
C VAL A 235 -26.00 20.65 9.91
N THR A 236 -25.04 20.68 8.99
CA THR A 236 -24.45 19.49 8.38
C THR A 236 -22.96 19.71 8.18
N GLY A 237 -22.12 18.78 8.62
CA GLY A 237 -20.69 18.79 8.35
C GLY A 237 -20.37 18.40 6.91
N ALA A 238 -19.15 18.68 6.45
CA ALA A 238 -18.71 18.24 5.13
C ALA A 238 -18.65 16.70 5.03
N GLY A 239 -18.02 16.05 6.01
CA GLY A 239 -18.01 14.61 6.20
C GLY A 239 -19.06 14.19 7.23
N PHE A 240 -20.33 14.38 6.93
CA PHE A 240 -21.41 14.23 7.93
C PHE A 240 -21.66 12.79 8.42
N GLY A 241 -21.01 11.79 7.84
CA GLY A 241 -20.97 10.40 8.31
C GLY A 241 -19.62 9.97 8.90
N ALA A 242 -18.61 10.86 8.93
CA ALA A 242 -17.31 10.57 9.52
C ALA A 242 -17.37 10.49 11.05
N ASN A 243 -16.50 9.66 11.62
CA ASN A 243 -16.28 9.63 13.06
C ASN A 243 -15.55 10.91 13.48
N LEU A 244 -15.93 11.47 14.62
CA LEU A 244 -15.44 12.73 15.13
C LEU A 244 -14.82 12.53 16.51
N ALA A 245 -13.51 12.71 16.59
CA ALA A 245 -12.75 12.72 17.83
C ALA A 245 -12.43 14.15 18.28
N GLY A 246 -12.34 14.35 19.59
CA GLY A 246 -11.93 15.61 20.21
C GLY A 246 -10.57 15.48 20.90
N GLY A 247 -9.63 16.34 20.53
CA GLY A 247 -8.34 16.50 21.21
C GLY A 247 -8.24 17.85 21.89
N ARG A 248 -8.42 17.91 23.22
CA ARG A 248 -8.34 19.19 23.95
C ARG A 248 -6.89 19.53 24.31
N LEU A 249 -6.31 20.48 23.57
CA LEU A 249 -4.90 20.87 23.65
C LEU A 249 -4.70 22.36 23.96
N ILE A 250 -5.37 23.27 23.23
CA ILE A 250 -5.04 24.72 23.29
C ILE A 250 -5.80 25.48 24.39
N ALA A 251 -6.68 24.80 25.14
CA ALA A 251 -7.34 25.36 26.31
C ALA A 251 -6.40 25.55 27.52
N CYS A 252 -5.17 25.03 27.43
CA CYS A 252 -4.12 25.14 28.43
C CYS A 252 -2.78 25.51 27.80
N TRP A 253 -1.79 25.78 28.66
CA TRP A 253 -0.42 26.02 28.22
C TRP A 253 0.32 24.69 28.13
N GLY A 254 0.63 24.27 26.91
CA GLY A 254 1.51 23.15 26.60
C GLY A 254 2.93 23.60 26.22
N GLY A 255 3.83 22.63 26.16
CA GLY A 255 5.06 22.76 25.39
C GLY A 255 5.14 21.64 24.37
N ASP A 256 6.25 21.56 23.64
CA ASP A 256 6.50 20.60 22.56
C ASP A 256 6.09 19.15 22.87
N SER A 257 6.33 18.64 24.08
CA SER A 257 5.93 17.26 24.42
C SER A 257 4.41 17.03 24.43
N LEU A 258 3.62 18.07 24.75
CA LEU A 258 2.16 17.97 24.80
C LEU A 258 1.58 18.08 23.39
N GLU A 259 2.12 18.98 22.57
CA GLU A 259 1.80 19.09 21.13
C GLU A 259 2.12 17.77 20.41
N ALA A 260 3.30 17.19 20.63
CA ALA A 260 3.69 15.89 20.11
C ALA A 260 2.76 14.76 20.55
N SER A 261 2.35 14.77 21.83
CA SER A 261 1.42 13.76 22.34
C SER A 261 0.05 13.85 21.66
N ALA A 262 -0.40 15.06 21.31
CA ALA A 262 -1.67 15.27 20.63
C ALA A 262 -1.62 14.90 19.14
N LEU A 263 -0.57 15.31 18.43
CA LEU A 263 -0.41 15.02 17.01
C LEU A 263 0.05 13.58 16.71
N GLY A 264 0.56 12.87 17.70
CA GLY A 264 0.90 11.44 17.63
C GLY A 264 -0.09 10.53 18.38
N TYR A 265 -1.27 11.03 18.75
CA TYR A 265 -2.25 10.25 19.51
C TYR A 265 -3.00 9.29 18.59
N MET A 266 -2.89 7.97 18.83
CA MET A 266 -3.61 6.93 18.08
C MET A 266 -3.47 7.05 16.55
N PRO A 267 -2.24 7.06 16.01
CA PRO A 267 -2.00 7.28 14.57
C PRO A 267 -2.50 6.12 13.68
N GLN A 268 -2.89 4.98 14.25
CA GLN A 268 -3.51 3.89 13.49
C GLN A 268 -5.03 4.01 13.38
N ASP A 269 -5.68 4.66 14.36
CA ASP A 269 -7.15 4.74 14.45
C ASP A 269 -7.69 6.10 14.00
N ILE A 270 -6.85 7.14 13.99
CA ILE A 270 -7.20 8.49 13.54
C ILE A 270 -6.64 8.72 12.15
N ASP A 271 -7.51 8.99 11.18
CA ASP A 271 -7.05 9.25 9.81
C ASP A 271 -6.55 10.68 9.62
N ILE A 272 -7.30 11.64 10.17
CA ILE A 272 -7.12 13.07 9.88
C ILE A 272 -7.01 13.87 11.18
N TYR A 273 -5.95 14.65 11.32
CA TYR A 273 -5.80 15.64 12.39
C TYR A 273 -6.09 17.04 11.83
N SER A 274 -7.15 17.67 12.33
CA SER A 274 -7.54 19.04 11.98
C SER A 274 -7.08 20.04 13.02
N ASN A 275 -6.22 20.97 12.62
CA ASN A 275 -5.53 21.89 13.50
C ASN A 275 -5.76 23.34 13.08
N SER A 276 -6.38 24.12 13.95
CA SER A 276 -6.75 25.51 13.68
C SER A 276 -6.04 26.50 14.61
N TRP A 277 -4.79 26.19 14.93
CA TRP A 277 -3.90 26.90 15.84
C TRP A 277 -2.46 26.91 15.30
N GLY A 278 -1.63 27.80 15.84
CA GLY A 278 -0.24 27.98 15.45
C GLY A 278 0.43 29.06 16.30
N PRO A 279 1.59 29.58 15.86
CA PRO A 279 2.23 30.76 16.43
C PRO A 279 1.33 32.00 16.41
N SER A 280 1.84 33.13 16.91
CA SER A 280 1.10 34.39 16.86
C SER A 280 1.15 35.03 15.47
N ASP A 281 -0.01 35.23 14.87
CA ASP A 281 -0.21 35.90 13.57
C ASP A 281 0.02 37.44 13.61
N ASP A 282 1.14 37.88 14.18
CA ASP A 282 1.46 39.29 14.44
C ASP A 282 2.35 39.95 13.39
N GLY A 283 2.68 39.23 12.31
CA GLY A 283 3.58 39.69 11.25
C GLY A 283 5.06 39.67 11.62
N ALA A 284 5.40 39.29 12.86
CA ALA A 284 6.75 39.37 13.40
C ALA A 284 7.24 38.05 14.00
N THR A 285 6.35 37.14 14.36
CA THR A 285 6.70 35.84 14.93
C THR A 285 7.22 34.90 13.85
N ILE A 286 8.35 34.26 14.11
CA ILE A 286 8.83 33.11 13.33
C ILE A 286 9.01 31.99 14.34
N SER A 287 8.18 30.97 14.26
CA SER A 287 8.19 29.84 15.19
C SER A 287 7.52 28.64 14.56
N GLY A 288 7.91 27.45 14.98
CA GLY A 288 7.34 26.21 14.48
C GLY A 288 7.27 25.14 15.56
N PRO A 289 6.91 23.90 15.18
CA PRO A 289 6.93 22.77 16.09
C PRO A 289 8.34 22.59 16.67
N GLY A 290 8.40 22.16 17.93
CA GLY A 290 9.65 21.66 18.49
C GLY A 290 10.02 20.28 17.92
N PRO A 291 11.20 19.76 18.27
CA PRO A 291 11.69 18.50 17.71
C PRO A 291 10.77 17.30 18.00
N LEU A 292 10.11 17.25 19.15
CA LEU A 292 9.20 16.14 19.47
C LEU A 292 7.95 16.19 18.61
N THR A 293 7.37 17.38 18.43
CA THR A 293 6.16 17.55 17.63
C THR A 293 6.43 17.28 16.16
N LEU A 294 7.57 17.74 15.63
CA LEU A 294 7.99 17.42 14.27
C LEU A 294 8.19 15.92 14.09
N SER A 295 8.82 15.25 15.06
CA SER A 295 9.00 13.78 15.04
C SER A 295 7.65 13.03 15.11
N ALA A 296 6.66 13.56 15.84
CA ALA A 296 5.34 12.96 15.92
C ALA A 296 4.58 13.05 14.58
N ILE A 297 4.67 14.21 13.91
CA ILE A 297 4.11 14.39 12.56
C ILE A 297 4.81 13.46 11.57
N GLU A 298 6.15 13.41 11.59
CA GLU A 298 6.94 12.48 10.75
C GLU A 298 6.56 11.01 10.98
N ASN A 299 6.43 10.60 12.23
CA ASN A 299 6.00 9.24 12.54
C ASN A 299 4.58 8.98 12.05
N GLY A 300 3.66 9.94 12.19
CA GLY A 300 2.29 9.80 11.72
C GLY A 300 2.19 9.63 10.21
N VAL A 301 2.93 10.42 9.43
CA VAL A 301 2.92 10.32 7.95
C VAL A 301 3.66 9.09 7.41
N TYR A 302 4.68 8.57 8.10
CA TYR A 302 5.38 7.37 7.63
C TYR A 302 4.77 6.06 8.14
N ASN A 303 4.22 6.05 9.36
CA ASN A 303 3.79 4.81 10.01
C ASN A 303 2.30 4.76 10.35
N GLY A 304 1.59 5.89 10.36
CA GLY A 304 0.15 5.94 10.66
C GLY A 304 -0.72 5.33 9.57
N ARG A 305 -1.98 5.02 9.89
CA ARG A 305 -2.95 4.39 8.97
C ARG A 305 -2.40 3.16 8.25
N GLY A 306 -1.74 2.26 8.97
CA GLY A 306 -1.13 1.05 8.40
C GLY A 306 0.01 1.34 7.41
N GLY A 307 0.70 2.48 7.54
CA GLY A 307 1.78 2.89 6.62
C GLY A 307 1.33 3.84 5.51
N LEU A 308 0.02 4.08 5.33
CA LEU A 308 -0.49 5.06 4.36
C LEU A 308 -0.21 6.52 4.78
N GLY A 309 -0.03 6.74 6.08
CA GLY A 309 0.30 8.02 6.67
C GLY A 309 -0.92 8.86 7.05
N ASN A 310 -0.90 9.39 8.28
CA ASN A 310 -1.92 10.32 8.77
C ASN A 310 -1.95 11.62 7.97
N ILE A 311 -3.12 12.24 7.90
CA ILE A 311 -3.31 13.50 7.19
C ILE A 311 -3.39 14.65 8.20
N TYR A 312 -2.46 15.59 8.10
CA TYR A 312 -2.43 16.77 8.95
C TYR A 312 -2.90 18.00 8.18
N THR A 313 -4.05 18.54 8.54
CA THR A 313 -4.54 19.82 7.99
C THR A 313 -4.30 20.94 8.99
N PHE A 314 -3.73 22.06 8.53
CA PHE A 314 -3.42 23.23 9.34
C PHE A 314 -3.95 24.52 8.73
N ALA A 315 -4.52 25.39 9.57
CA ALA A 315 -4.95 26.72 9.17
C ALA A 315 -3.73 27.59 8.82
N ALA A 316 -3.71 28.19 7.63
CA ALA A 316 -2.58 28.99 7.15
C ALA A 316 -2.33 30.31 7.92
N GLY A 317 -3.17 30.67 8.89
CA GLY A 317 -3.03 31.90 9.69
C GLY A 317 -4.00 33.04 9.33
N ASN A 318 -4.15 34.01 10.24
CA ASN A 318 -5.11 35.13 10.17
C ASN A 318 -4.45 36.52 10.25
N GLY A 319 -3.15 36.61 9.97
CA GLY A 319 -2.26 37.75 10.14
C GLY A 319 -2.14 38.71 8.96
N LEU A 320 -2.93 38.58 7.88
CA LEU A 320 -2.77 39.42 6.68
C LEU A 320 -2.76 40.93 6.97
N GLN A 321 -3.57 41.41 7.93
CA GLN A 321 -3.61 42.83 8.31
C GLN A 321 -2.36 43.33 9.03
N ASN A 322 -1.56 42.40 9.54
CA ASN A 322 -0.26 42.65 10.18
C ASN A 322 0.90 42.46 9.18
N ASP A 323 0.60 42.25 7.90
CA ASP A 323 1.57 41.88 6.85
C ASP A 323 2.32 40.58 7.18
N ASP A 324 1.61 39.60 7.75
CA ASP A 324 2.15 38.26 8.04
C ASP A 324 2.18 37.36 6.80
N ASP A 325 2.95 36.28 6.89
CA ASP A 325 3.19 35.31 5.82
C ASP A 325 3.14 33.90 6.41
N SER A 326 2.34 33.01 5.82
CA SER A 326 2.12 31.67 6.37
C SER A 326 3.41 30.85 6.42
N ASN A 327 4.42 31.20 5.62
CA ASN A 327 5.73 30.54 5.63
C ASN A 327 6.60 30.90 6.87
N ALA A 328 6.16 31.85 7.71
CA ALA A 328 6.74 32.15 9.01
C ALA A 328 6.20 31.25 10.14
N ASP A 329 5.17 30.44 9.85
CA ASP A 329 4.66 29.39 10.72
C ASP A 329 5.23 28.02 10.30
N GLY A 330 5.98 27.41 11.22
CA GLY A 330 6.63 26.11 10.99
C GLY A 330 5.69 24.91 11.00
N PHE A 331 4.44 25.06 11.45
CA PHE A 331 3.43 24.02 11.32
C PHE A 331 2.88 23.96 9.90
N THR A 332 2.57 25.12 9.32
CA THR A 332 1.96 25.20 7.98
C THR A 332 2.99 25.11 6.85
N ASN A 333 4.26 25.45 7.10
CA ASN A 333 5.31 25.35 6.08
C ASN A 333 5.98 23.97 5.99
N ASN A 334 5.58 23.07 6.89
CA ASN A 334 6.02 21.68 6.90
C ASN A 334 5.35 20.92 5.73
N ARG A 335 6.14 20.23 4.90
CA ARG A 335 5.63 19.45 3.75
C ARG A 335 4.61 18.37 4.12
N PHE A 336 4.65 17.88 5.35
CA PHE A 336 3.74 16.87 5.85
C PHE A 336 2.34 17.40 6.16
N THR A 337 2.16 18.73 6.20
CA THR A 337 0.88 19.35 6.50
C THR A 337 0.26 19.98 5.27
N ILE A 338 -1.06 19.97 5.22
CA ILE A 338 -1.87 20.66 4.24
C ILE A 338 -2.22 22.03 4.81
N ALA A 339 -1.52 23.06 4.36
CA ALA A 339 -1.82 24.45 4.73
C ALA A 339 -3.06 24.96 3.99
N VAL A 340 -4.10 25.30 4.75
CA VAL A 340 -5.43 25.71 4.24
C VAL A 340 -5.66 27.21 4.46
N THR A 341 -5.87 27.93 3.37
CA THR A 341 -6.22 29.37 3.40
C THR A 341 -7.72 29.60 3.21
N ALA A 342 -8.17 30.85 3.37
CA ALA A 342 -9.58 31.22 3.46
C ALA A 342 -10.04 32.16 2.34
N VAL A 343 -11.19 31.85 1.75
CA VAL A 343 -11.90 32.71 0.79
C VAL A 343 -13.31 33.05 1.28
N ASN A 344 -13.80 34.24 0.91
CA ASN A 344 -15.16 34.66 1.23
C ASN A 344 -16.20 34.06 0.26
N HIS A 345 -17.49 34.38 0.46
CA HIS A 345 -18.60 33.90 -0.38
C HIS A 345 -18.63 34.45 -1.84
N ASN A 346 -17.64 35.25 -2.23
CA ASN A 346 -17.40 35.69 -3.61
C ASN A 346 -16.20 34.95 -4.24
N GLY A 347 -15.55 34.04 -3.51
CA GLY A 347 -14.33 33.37 -3.91
C GLY A 347 -13.09 34.27 -3.85
N GLU A 348 -13.14 35.40 -3.16
CA GLU A 348 -12.01 36.33 -2.99
C GLU A 348 -11.28 36.07 -1.67
N GLN A 349 -9.98 36.41 -1.58
CA GLN A 349 -9.18 36.28 -0.34
C GLN A 349 -9.86 36.97 0.84
N SER A 350 -10.06 36.24 1.94
CA SER A 350 -10.58 36.82 3.18
C SER A 350 -9.58 37.84 3.75
N TRP A 351 -10.10 38.87 4.42
CA TRP A 351 -9.31 40.05 4.84
C TRP A 351 -8.20 39.77 5.86
N TYR A 352 -8.22 38.59 6.48
CA TYR A 352 -7.22 38.09 7.43
C TYR A 352 -6.32 36.99 6.84
N ALA A 353 -6.70 36.36 5.73
CA ALA A 353 -6.07 35.14 5.25
C ALA A 353 -4.65 35.40 4.75
N GLU A 354 -3.66 34.81 5.41
CA GLU A 354 -2.24 35.00 5.08
C GLU A 354 -1.91 34.42 3.69
N PRO A 355 -1.02 35.08 2.92
CA PRO A 355 -0.42 34.50 1.75
C PRO A 355 0.83 33.69 2.13
N GLY A 356 1.24 32.76 1.26
CA GLY A 356 2.51 32.06 1.38
C GLY A 356 2.70 31.03 0.27
N ALA A 357 3.94 30.61 0.05
CA ALA A 357 4.27 29.64 -1.00
C ALA A 357 4.00 28.17 -0.58
N ASN A 358 3.71 27.95 0.70
CA ASN A 358 3.39 26.67 1.32
C ASN A 358 1.89 26.31 1.28
N ILE A 359 1.02 27.27 0.96
CA ILE A 359 -0.43 27.04 0.89
C ILE A 359 -0.74 26.07 -0.24
N LEU A 360 -1.32 24.91 0.10
CA LEU A 360 -1.76 23.93 -0.89
C LEU A 360 -3.13 24.31 -1.44
N VAL A 361 -4.07 24.67 -0.57
CA VAL A 361 -5.48 24.78 -0.95
C VAL A 361 -6.21 25.89 -0.19
N ALA A 362 -7.25 26.42 -0.80
CA ALA A 362 -8.18 27.36 -0.19
C ALA A 362 -9.53 26.69 0.10
N ALA A 363 -10.24 27.18 1.12
CA ALA A 363 -11.63 26.81 1.35
C ALA A 363 -12.49 28.00 1.84
N PRO A 364 -13.81 27.96 1.61
CA PRO A 364 -14.74 28.97 2.08
C PRO A 364 -14.67 29.24 3.60
N SER A 365 -14.72 30.51 3.97
CA SER A 365 -14.71 31.01 5.35
C SER A 365 -15.31 32.42 5.46
N GLU A 366 -15.33 33.01 6.66
CA GLU A 366 -15.86 34.35 6.93
C GLU A 366 -15.20 35.42 6.06
N GLY A 367 -16.03 36.29 5.47
CA GLY A 367 -15.59 37.47 4.74
C GLY A 367 -16.75 38.21 4.07
N ASP A 368 -16.52 39.46 3.67
CA ASP A 368 -17.52 40.34 3.02
C ASP A 368 -18.88 40.45 3.76
N GLY A 369 -18.86 40.27 5.08
CA GLY A 369 -20.03 40.42 5.95
C GLY A 369 -20.81 39.13 6.22
N GLU A 370 -20.33 37.98 5.75
CA GLU A 370 -20.92 36.67 5.99
C GLU A 370 -19.95 35.74 6.73
N GLY A 371 -20.46 34.95 7.68
CA GLY A 371 -19.69 33.96 8.44
C GLY A 371 -20.08 32.52 8.09
N ILE A 372 -19.42 31.56 8.74
CA ILE A 372 -19.75 30.14 8.62
C ILE A 372 -20.81 29.77 9.64
N THR A 373 -21.87 29.12 9.16
CA THR A 373 -22.91 28.52 9.99
C THR A 373 -22.50 27.11 10.39
N THR A 374 -22.35 26.87 11.69
CA THR A 374 -21.89 25.58 12.28
C THR A 374 -22.37 25.44 13.73
N THR A 375 -22.09 24.30 14.36
CA THR A 375 -22.38 24.03 15.77
C THR A 375 -21.68 25.02 16.70
N ASP A 376 -22.23 25.21 17.89
CA ASP A 376 -21.67 26.01 18.98
C ASP A 376 -21.82 25.24 20.28
N VAL A 377 -21.06 25.59 21.32
CA VAL A 377 -21.18 24.92 22.63
C VAL A 377 -22.59 25.09 23.15
N ALA A 378 -23.28 23.96 23.41
CA ALA A 378 -24.72 23.95 23.61
C ALA A 378 -25.15 24.87 24.76
N GLY A 379 -26.24 25.60 24.53
CA GLY A 379 -26.83 26.49 25.53
C GLY A 379 -26.34 27.95 25.47
N SER A 380 -25.44 28.35 26.39
CA SER A 380 -25.11 29.80 26.55
C SER A 380 -23.63 30.11 26.71
N SER A 381 -22.77 29.10 26.64
CA SER A 381 -21.36 29.25 26.93
C SER A 381 -20.53 29.54 25.66
N GLY A 382 -21.07 29.22 24.49
CA GLY A 382 -20.46 29.40 23.17
C GLY A 382 -20.37 30.84 22.65
N TYR A 383 -20.10 30.98 21.35
CA TYR A 383 -20.08 32.27 20.63
C TYR A 383 -21.39 33.03 20.80
N ASN A 384 -22.50 32.31 20.78
CA ASN A 384 -23.85 32.85 20.91
C ASN A 384 -24.66 32.09 21.97
N GLY A 385 -25.83 32.65 22.32
CA GLY A 385 -26.79 31.95 23.17
C GLY A 385 -27.62 30.99 22.32
N GLY A 386 -27.12 29.79 22.07
CA GLY A 386 -27.76 28.71 21.33
C GLY A 386 -26.80 27.55 21.11
N ASP A 387 -27.18 26.64 20.22
CA ASP A 387 -26.41 25.44 19.84
C ASP A 387 -25.75 25.63 18.45
N VAL A 388 -25.97 26.79 17.81
CA VAL A 388 -25.50 27.11 16.45
C VAL A 388 -24.96 28.53 16.44
N THR A 389 -23.85 28.72 15.74
CA THR A 389 -23.27 30.04 15.43
C THR A 389 -23.32 30.29 13.92
N HIS A 390 -23.52 31.54 13.51
CA HIS A 390 -23.52 31.98 12.11
C HIS A 390 -22.33 32.90 11.78
N SER A 391 -21.38 33.00 12.71
CA SER A 391 -20.28 33.95 12.65
C SER A 391 -18.94 33.28 12.91
N PHE A 392 -18.84 31.96 12.75
CA PHE A 392 -17.54 31.29 12.81
C PHE A 392 -16.73 31.65 11.56
N GLY A 393 -15.41 31.72 11.69
CA GLY A 393 -14.56 32.33 10.68
C GLY A 393 -13.08 32.08 10.91
N GLY A 394 -12.24 32.83 10.20
CA GLY A 394 -10.80 32.58 10.16
C GLY A 394 -10.43 31.44 9.22
N THR A 395 -9.15 31.29 8.93
CA THR A 395 -8.61 30.05 8.32
C THR A 395 -8.93 28.82 9.19
N SER A 396 -9.22 29.05 10.47
CA SER A 396 -9.76 28.07 11.43
C SER A 396 -11.09 27.41 11.04
N SER A 397 -11.90 28.02 10.16
CA SER A 397 -13.12 27.40 9.64
C SER A 397 -12.94 26.78 8.25
N ALA A 398 -11.94 27.25 7.49
CA ALA A 398 -11.58 26.69 6.18
C ALA A 398 -10.92 25.30 6.35
N THR A 399 -10.06 25.15 7.35
CA THR A 399 -9.30 23.93 7.63
C THR A 399 -10.18 22.70 7.91
N PRO A 400 -11.12 22.72 8.89
CA PRO A 400 -12.00 21.58 9.14
C PRO A 400 -12.92 21.26 7.96
N LEU A 401 -13.24 22.25 7.11
CA LEU A 401 -13.99 21.99 5.86
C LEU A 401 -13.18 21.13 4.89
N VAL A 402 -11.87 21.41 4.74
CA VAL A 402 -10.96 20.56 3.97
C VAL A 402 -10.85 19.17 4.60
N SER A 403 -10.69 19.06 5.92
CA SER A 403 -10.63 17.77 6.62
C SER A 403 -11.88 16.91 6.37
N GLY A 404 -13.07 17.51 6.43
CA GLY A 404 -14.33 16.81 6.14
C GLY A 404 -14.54 16.46 4.67
N ILE A 405 -13.84 17.13 3.72
CA ILE A 405 -13.84 16.73 2.30
C ILE A 405 -12.84 15.60 2.07
N ILE A 406 -11.68 15.65 2.72
CA ILE A 406 -10.68 14.58 2.67
C ILE A 406 -11.26 13.28 3.24
N SER A 407 -12.12 13.31 4.26
CA SER A 407 -12.80 12.08 4.70
C SER A 407 -13.70 11.47 3.63
N LEU A 408 -14.31 12.28 2.76
CA LEU A 408 -15.04 11.76 1.59
C LEU A 408 -14.08 11.11 0.57
N MET A 409 -12.86 11.65 0.43
CA MET A 409 -11.84 11.08 -0.46
C MET A 409 -11.36 9.72 0.07
N LEU A 410 -11.11 9.62 1.37
CA LEU A 410 -10.69 8.37 2.01
C LEU A 410 -11.79 7.31 2.05
N GLU A 411 -13.07 7.70 2.17
CA GLU A 411 -14.18 6.75 1.98
C GLU A 411 -14.25 6.28 0.52
N ALA A 412 -13.97 7.15 -0.45
CA ALA A 412 -13.95 6.79 -1.86
C ALA A 412 -12.79 5.83 -2.21
N ASN A 413 -11.65 5.96 -1.53
CA ASN A 413 -10.50 5.08 -1.66
C ASN A 413 -9.69 5.07 -0.36
N GLY A 414 -9.80 3.97 0.40
CA GLY A 414 -9.11 3.81 1.69
C GLY A 414 -7.59 3.69 1.58
N ASN A 415 -7.09 3.31 0.40
CA ASN A 415 -5.67 3.04 0.14
C ASN A 415 -4.86 4.31 -0.17
N LEU A 416 -5.48 5.49 -0.20
CA LEU A 416 -4.75 6.74 -0.48
C LEU A 416 -3.74 7.03 0.63
N SER A 417 -2.49 7.25 0.23
CA SER A 417 -1.46 7.77 1.12
C SER A 417 -1.66 9.27 1.39
N TRP A 418 -0.94 9.80 2.37
CA TRP A 418 -0.93 11.24 2.66
C TRP A 418 -0.48 12.08 1.44
N ARG A 419 0.41 11.56 0.58
CA ARG A 419 0.86 12.22 -0.66
C ARG A 419 -0.19 12.18 -1.75
N ASP A 420 -0.85 11.04 -1.93
CA ASP A 420 -1.95 10.89 -2.90
C ASP A 420 -3.05 11.92 -2.65
N VAL A 421 -3.40 12.13 -1.38
CA VAL A 421 -4.40 13.15 -1.00
C VAL A 421 -3.95 14.55 -1.41
N GLN A 422 -2.68 14.92 -1.21
CA GLN A 422 -2.17 16.22 -1.64
C GLN A 422 -2.19 16.37 -3.16
N GLU A 423 -1.77 15.34 -3.91
CA GLU A 423 -1.77 15.33 -5.38
C GLU A 423 -3.19 15.48 -5.94
N ILE A 424 -4.16 14.72 -5.42
CA ILE A 424 -5.56 14.84 -5.86
C ILE A 424 -6.07 16.26 -5.60
N ILE A 425 -5.74 16.88 -4.46
CA ILE A 425 -6.11 18.26 -4.17
C ILE A 425 -5.48 19.24 -5.17
N VAL A 426 -4.20 19.05 -5.52
CA VAL A 426 -3.48 19.85 -6.53
C VAL A 426 -4.17 19.76 -7.90
N LEU A 427 -4.56 18.55 -8.31
CA LEU A 427 -5.15 18.29 -9.63
C LEU A 427 -6.61 18.71 -9.74
N THR A 428 -7.35 18.76 -8.63
CA THR A 428 -8.81 18.97 -8.63
C THR A 428 -9.25 20.34 -8.12
N SER A 429 -8.37 21.10 -7.48
CA SER A 429 -8.71 22.44 -6.97
C SER A 429 -9.17 23.39 -8.08
N LYS A 430 -10.22 24.17 -7.77
CA LYS A 430 -10.83 25.14 -8.70
C LYS A 430 -10.19 26.50 -8.54
N LYS A 431 -9.76 27.09 -9.66
CA LYS A 431 -9.37 28.50 -9.71
C LYS A 431 -10.53 29.43 -9.29
N ASN A 432 -10.42 30.03 -8.11
CA ASN A 432 -11.29 31.09 -7.61
C ASN A 432 -10.75 32.49 -7.99
N ASP A 433 -11.55 33.53 -7.81
CA ASP A 433 -11.24 34.92 -8.20
C ASP A 433 -10.47 34.99 -9.53
N ILE A 434 -11.14 34.62 -10.62
CA ILE A 434 -10.52 34.32 -11.91
C ILE A 434 -9.63 35.44 -12.49
N ASN A 435 -9.82 36.68 -12.03
CA ASN A 435 -9.10 37.87 -12.48
C ASN A 435 -8.05 38.37 -11.49
N ASP A 436 -7.82 37.71 -10.35
CA ASP A 436 -6.73 38.07 -9.44
C ASP A 436 -5.39 37.93 -10.18
N VAL A 437 -4.50 38.88 -9.92
CA VAL A 437 -3.18 38.99 -10.54
C VAL A 437 -2.15 38.08 -9.87
N SER A 438 -2.48 37.48 -8.72
CA SER A 438 -1.62 36.52 -8.03
C SER A 438 -1.52 35.17 -8.76
N TRP A 439 -2.48 34.85 -9.62
CA TRP A 439 -2.47 33.60 -10.39
C TRP A 439 -1.35 33.59 -11.44
N ALA A 440 -0.51 32.57 -11.36
CA ALA A 440 0.51 32.25 -12.36
C ALA A 440 0.39 30.77 -12.77
N THR A 441 0.88 30.45 -13.96
CA THR A 441 1.05 29.06 -14.39
C THR A 441 2.50 28.66 -14.14
N ASN A 442 2.72 27.56 -13.43
CA ASN A 442 4.04 27.03 -13.15
C ASN A 442 4.63 26.29 -14.38
N GLY A 443 5.83 25.72 -14.24
CA GLY A 443 6.53 25.03 -15.33
C GLY A 443 5.87 23.76 -15.82
N ALA A 444 5.01 23.14 -15.00
CA ALA A 444 4.28 21.91 -15.31
C ALA A 444 2.85 22.18 -15.80
N GLY A 445 2.40 23.43 -15.80
CA GLY A 445 1.07 23.82 -16.29
C GLY A 445 0.02 24.02 -15.20
N HIS A 446 0.35 23.82 -13.92
CA HIS A 446 -0.57 24.08 -12.82
C HIS A 446 -0.76 25.58 -12.59
N LEU A 447 -1.99 25.97 -12.24
CA LEU A 447 -2.30 27.32 -11.79
C LEU A 447 -2.02 27.42 -10.30
N VAL A 448 -1.14 28.35 -9.92
CA VAL A 448 -0.70 28.54 -8.54
C VAL A 448 -0.82 30.01 -8.13
N SER A 449 -1.08 30.24 -6.85
CA SER A 449 -1.23 31.58 -6.26
C SER A 449 -0.79 31.56 -4.80
N HIS A 450 0.07 32.51 -4.40
CA HIS A 450 0.45 32.66 -2.99
C HIS A 450 -0.74 33.00 -2.08
N LYS A 451 -1.89 33.44 -2.63
CA LYS A 451 -3.10 33.73 -1.86
C LYS A 451 -4.04 32.53 -1.71
N TYR A 452 -3.95 31.56 -2.62
CA TYR A 452 -5.00 30.55 -2.84
C TYR A 452 -4.46 29.13 -3.01
N GLY A 453 -3.13 28.94 -2.99
CA GLY A 453 -2.50 27.69 -3.39
C GLY A 453 -2.88 27.32 -4.82
N PHE A 454 -3.39 26.11 -5.01
CA PHE A 454 -3.92 25.60 -6.27
C PHE A 454 -5.38 25.99 -6.52
N GLY A 455 -6.07 26.58 -5.53
CA GLY A 455 -7.44 27.06 -5.64
C GLY A 455 -8.35 26.57 -4.52
N VAL A 456 -9.65 26.77 -4.71
CA VAL A 456 -10.66 26.29 -3.77
C VAL A 456 -10.88 24.80 -3.98
N ILE A 457 -10.86 24.02 -2.90
CA ILE A 457 -11.13 22.57 -2.94
C ILE A 457 -12.50 22.28 -3.58
N ASP A 458 -12.55 21.32 -4.50
CA ASP A 458 -13.79 20.83 -5.13
C ASP A 458 -14.04 19.38 -4.70
N ALA A 459 -14.96 19.17 -3.77
CA ALA A 459 -15.24 17.86 -3.19
C ALA A 459 -15.75 16.85 -4.23
N GLY A 460 -16.53 17.31 -5.21
CA GLY A 460 -17.05 16.44 -6.28
C GLY A 460 -15.94 15.98 -7.22
N ALA A 461 -15.00 16.86 -7.56
CA ALA A 461 -13.86 16.51 -8.40
C ALA A 461 -12.85 15.62 -7.63
N ALA A 462 -12.54 15.98 -6.38
CA ALA A 462 -11.59 15.24 -5.54
C ALA A 462 -12.05 13.80 -5.29
N THR A 463 -13.30 13.59 -4.87
CA THR A 463 -13.84 12.22 -4.63
C THR A 463 -13.98 11.39 -5.90
N SER A 464 -14.30 12.03 -7.03
CA SER A 464 -14.37 11.35 -8.32
C SER A 464 -13.00 10.95 -8.86
N MET A 465 -11.93 11.67 -8.50
CA MET A 465 -10.56 11.32 -8.85
C MET A 465 -10.03 10.22 -7.91
N ALA A 466 -10.30 10.34 -6.60
CA ALA A 466 -9.92 9.38 -5.58
C ALA A 466 -10.39 7.95 -5.88
N SER A 467 -11.63 7.76 -6.34
CA SER A 467 -12.22 6.43 -6.54
C SER A 467 -11.51 5.57 -7.58
N ASN A 468 -10.77 6.20 -8.49
CA ASN A 468 -10.03 5.53 -9.56
C ASN A 468 -8.54 5.93 -9.53
N TRP A 469 -8.05 6.37 -8.38
CA TRP A 469 -6.68 6.83 -8.21
C TRP A 469 -5.74 5.64 -8.07
N THR A 470 -4.66 5.64 -8.84
CA THR A 470 -3.51 4.75 -8.63
C THR A 470 -2.52 5.46 -7.72
N ASN A 471 -2.09 4.79 -6.65
CA ASN A 471 -1.18 5.39 -5.67
C ASN A 471 0.12 5.84 -6.33
N LEU A 472 0.64 6.97 -5.84
CA LEU A 472 1.92 7.50 -6.25
C LEU A 472 3.04 6.54 -5.83
N VAL A 473 4.07 6.48 -6.67
CA VAL A 473 5.29 5.76 -6.34
C VAL A 473 5.96 6.34 -5.07
N PRO A 474 6.81 5.56 -4.38
CA PRO A 474 7.55 6.00 -3.20
C PRO A 474 8.29 7.33 -3.41
N GLU A 475 8.31 8.16 -2.36
CA GLU A 475 8.95 9.47 -2.42
C GLU A 475 10.48 9.33 -2.56
N SER A 476 11.05 10.15 -3.45
CA SER A 476 12.48 10.37 -3.59
C SER A 476 12.88 11.79 -3.19
N ASN A 477 14.02 11.91 -2.53
CA ASN A 477 14.52 13.17 -1.97
C ASN A 477 15.91 13.53 -2.51
N ALA A 478 16.09 14.77 -2.99
CA ALA A 478 17.39 15.28 -3.44
C ALA A 478 17.80 16.53 -2.68
N THR A 479 18.94 16.46 -1.98
CA THR A 479 19.45 17.55 -1.14
C THR A 479 20.65 18.25 -1.77
N TYR A 480 20.61 19.59 -1.77
CA TYR A 480 21.63 20.49 -2.30
C TYR A 480 22.10 21.48 -1.23
N GLY A 481 23.42 21.68 -1.15
CA GLY A 481 24.05 22.42 -0.04
C GLY A 481 24.48 21.48 1.09
N PRO A 482 24.62 21.95 2.34
CA PRO A 482 24.56 23.35 2.74
C PRO A 482 25.75 24.15 2.18
N THR A 483 25.48 25.34 1.64
CA THR A 483 26.55 26.26 1.25
C THR A 483 26.96 27.08 2.46
N THR A 484 28.20 26.91 2.95
CA THR A 484 28.70 27.63 4.13
C THR A 484 29.53 28.87 3.80
N THR A 485 29.65 29.22 2.51
CA THR A 485 30.36 30.44 2.10
C THR A 485 29.42 31.63 2.26
N PRO A 486 29.66 32.56 3.21
CA PRO A 486 28.69 33.61 3.50
C PRO A 486 28.57 34.59 2.32
N ILE A 487 27.33 34.94 1.97
CA ILE A 487 27.00 35.87 0.90
C ILE A 487 26.50 37.17 1.55
N SER A 488 27.21 38.27 1.33
CA SER A 488 26.79 39.58 1.82
C SER A 488 25.51 40.05 1.14
N ILE A 489 24.57 40.59 1.91
CA ILE A 489 23.33 41.20 1.45
C ILE A 489 23.48 42.72 1.59
N PRO A 490 23.80 43.45 0.51
CA PRO A 490 24.03 44.89 0.56
C PRO A 490 22.74 45.71 0.54
N GLU A 491 22.73 46.81 1.29
CA GLU A 491 21.68 47.84 1.27
C GLU A 491 21.39 48.35 -0.15
N GLU A 492 20.10 48.53 -0.49
CA GLU A 492 19.62 49.10 -1.76
C GLU A 492 20.34 48.54 -3.01
N SER A 493 20.75 47.29 -2.97
CA SER A 493 21.23 46.57 -4.14
C SER A 493 20.08 45.79 -4.76
N GLY A 494 20.17 45.50 -6.06
CA GLY A 494 19.27 44.54 -6.67
C GLY A 494 19.42 43.16 -6.02
N TRP A 495 18.66 42.19 -6.50
CA TRP A 495 18.76 40.81 -6.04
C TRP A 495 20.20 40.31 -5.90
N VAL A 496 20.50 39.74 -4.74
CA VAL A 496 21.67 38.92 -4.49
C VAL A 496 21.28 37.49 -4.80
N GLU A 497 21.97 36.85 -5.72
CA GLU A 497 21.60 35.54 -6.24
C GLU A 497 22.66 34.48 -5.87
N SER A 498 22.18 33.32 -5.41
CA SER A 498 22.92 32.08 -5.27
C SER A 498 22.33 31.07 -6.25
N GLN A 499 23.12 30.71 -7.26
CA GLN A 499 22.72 29.75 -8.30
C GLN A 499 23.38 28.40 -8.07
N PHE A 500 22.64 27.33 -8.30
CA PHE A 500 23.11 25.96 -8.26
C PHE A 500 22.39 25.13 -9.32
N THR A 501 23.03 24.06 -9.76
CA THR A 501 22.50 23.17 -10.80
C THR A 501 22.09 21.87 -10.15
N VAL A 502 20.83 21.50 -10.35
CA VAL A 502 20.24 20.22 -9.97
C VAL A 502 20.36 19.27 -11.15
N THR A 503 20.81 18.05 -10.89
CA THR A 503 21.04 17.01 -11.90
C THR A 503 20.09 15.83 -11.79
N ASP A 504 19.44 15.64 -10.64
CA ASP A 504 18.52 14.53 -10.40
C ASP A 504 17.22 14.74 -11.20
N ASN A 505 16.79 13.70 -11.93
CA ASN A 505 15.64 13.75 -12.82
C ASN A 505 14.35 13.36 -12.08
N MET A 506 13.86 14.30 -11.27
CA MET A 506 12.64 14.11 -10.48
C MET A 506 11.51 15.05 -10.92
N SER A 507 10.27 14.57 -10.76
CA SER A 507 9.07 15.41 -10.76
C SER A 507 8.83 15.91 -9.33
N ILE A 508 8.80 17.23 -9.14
CA ILE A 508 8.73 17.83 -7.81
C ILE A 508 7.29 17.79 -7.27
N GLU A 509 7.14 17.47 -6.00
CA GLU A 509 5.90 17.68 -5.24
C GLU A 509 6.07 18.94 -4.37
N SER A 510 7.08 18.93 -3.49
CA SER A 510 7.36 20.04 -2.58
C SER A 510 8.85 20.36 -2.48
N VAL A 511 9.12 21.56 -1.98
CA VAL A 511 10.47 22.08 -1.81
C VAL A 511 10.64 22.62 -0.41
N SER A 512 11.71 22.21 0.27
CA SER A 512 12.12 22.76 1.56
C SER A 512 13.47 23.46 1.44
N ILE A 513 13.58 24.67 1.96
CA ILE A 513 14.82 25.43 1.94
C ILE A 513 15.16 25.98 3.33
N ILE A 514 16.25 25.48 3.90
CA ILE A 514 16.78 25.95 5.17
C ILE A 514 17.73 27.13 4.95
N VAL A 515 17.57 28.20 5.71
CA VAL A 515 18.43 29.40 5.64
C VAL A 515 18.87 29.89 7.01
N ASP A 516 20.12 30.33 7.08
CA ASP A 516 20.68 31.10 8.20
C ASP A 516 21.11 32.47 7.67
N ILE A 517 20.46 33.54 8.14
CA ILE A 517 20.65 34.91 7.71
C ILE A 517 20.87 35.81 8.93
N SER A 518 22.02 36.46 8.98
CA SER A 518 22.25 37.56 9.93
C SER A 518 21.74 38.88 9.35
N HIS A 519 20.79 39.53 10.03
CA HIS A 519 20.25 40.84 9.67
C HIS A 519 19.68 41.53 10.91
N SER A 520 19.99 42.81 11.16
CA SER A 520 19.47 43.48 12.37
C SER A 520 17.99 43.90 12.27
N ASN A 521 17.32 43.53 11.18
CA ASN A 521 15.90 43.81 10.93
C ASN A 521 15.36 42.85 9.85
N ARG A 522 14.99 41.63 10.21
CA ARG A 522 14.69 40.56 9.25
C ARG A 522 13.46 40.84 8.36
N GLY A 523 12.53 41.70 8.80
CA GLY A 523 11.40 42.13 7.97
C GLY A 523 11.78 42.98 6.76
N ASP A 524 13.02 43.47 6.67
CA ASP A 524 13.50 44.19 5.49
C ASP A 524 13.82 43.26 4.31
N LEU A 525 13.85 41.94 4.52
CA LEU A 525 14.28 40.96 3.52
C LEU A 525 13.13 40.48 2.64
N ASP A 526 13.34 40.53 1.33
CA ASP A 526 12.61 39.70 0.36
C ASP A 526 13.44 38.45 0.06
N ILE A 527 12.81 37.27 0.12
CA ILE A 527 13.44 35.97 -0.13
C ILE A 527 12.59 35.22 -1.16
N GLU A 528 13.22 34.84 -2.28
CA GLU A 528 12.56 34.10 -3.35
C GLU A 528 13.40 32.92 -3.84
N LEU A 529 12.71 31.86 -4.25
CA LEU A 529 13.26 30.73 -4.97
C LEU A 529 12.74 30.73 -6.40
N VAL A 530 13.63 30.51 -7.37
CA VAL A 530 13.26 30.43 -8.79
C VAL A 530 13.70 29.08 -9.34
N SER A 531 12.75 28.33 -9.91
CA SER A 531 12.99 27.03 -10.55
C SER A 531 13.62 27.17 -11.94
N PRO A 532 14.15 26.08 -12.53
CA PRO A 532 14.69 26.07 -13.88
C PRO A 532 13.67 26.46 -14.96
N ALA A 533 12.38 26.16 -14.73
CA ALA A 533 11.28 26.55 -15.60
C ALA A 533 10.93 28.05 -15.50
N GLY A 534 11.45 28.74 -14.48
CA GLY A 534 11.23 30.16 -14.24
C GLY A 534 10.10 30.47 -13.26
N THR A 535 9.48 29.46 -12.65
CA THR A 535 8.49 29.63 -11.60
C THR A 535 9.13 30.26 -10.38
N THR A 536 8.50 31.30 -9.84
CA THR A 536 9.03 32.04 -8.69
C THR A 536 8.15 31.82 -7.47
N SER A 537 8.76 31.35 -6.39
CA SER A 537 8.15 31.23 -5.07
C SER A 537 8.65 32.35 -4.17
N VAL A 538 7.75 33.24 -3.77
CA VAL A 538 8.01 34.20 -2.69
C VAL A 538 7.95 33.44 -1.38
N LEU A 539 9.12 33.15 -0.81
CA LEU A 539 9.24 32.41 0.44
C LEU A 539 8.94 33.30 1.64
N ARG A 540 9.35 34.56 1.55
CA ARG A 540 8.95 35.62 2.47
C ARG A 540 9.15 36.98 1.83
N GLY A 541 8.14 37.83 1.88
CA GLY A 541 8.23 39.23 1.44
C GLY A 541 8.69 40.18 2.57
N SER A 542 9.20 41.35 2.20
CA SER A 542 9.51 42.39 3.16
C SER A 542 8.24 42.87 3.88
N ASN A 543 8.28 42.95 5.21
CA ASN A 543 7.14 43.31 6.05
C ASN A 543 7.55 44.20 7.26
N GLY A 544 6.64 44.37 8.22
CA GLY A 544 6.85 45.21 9.40
C GLY A 544 7.68 44.59 10.53
N ASP A 545 8.18 43.36 10.37
CA ASP A 545 8.93 42.63 11.40
C ASP A 545 10.23 43.36 11.75
N THR A 546 10.46 43.61 13.04
CA THR A 546 11.66 44.29 13.56
C THR A 546 12.64 43.36 14.27
N GLY A 547 12.40 42.05 14.20
CA GLY A 547 13.25 41.01 14.77
C GLY A 547 14.64 40.98 14.12
N GLU A 548 15.62 40.48 14.86
CA GLU A 548 16.97 40.25 14.36
C GLU A 548 17.09 38.80 13.91
N ASP A 549 17.84 38.58 12.83
CA ASP A 549 18.28 37.29 12.30
C ASP A 549 17.16 36.29 11.93
N ILE A 550 17.51 35.36 11.04
CA ILE A 550 16.74 34.15 10.71
C ILE A 550 17.71 32.99 10.93
N GLN A 551 17.41 32.09 11.87
CA GLN A 551 18.36 31.07 12.32
C GLN A 551 17.85 29.68 11.95
N ASP A 552 18.53 29.04 10.98
CA ASP A 552 18.23 27.68 10.52
C ASP A 552 16.74 27.46 10.21
N TRP A 553 16.09 28.47 9.62
CA TRP A 553 14.66 28.44 9.34
C TRP A 553 14.38 27.74 8.02
N ILE A 554 13.41 26.84 8.00
CA ILE A 554 12.94 26.15 6.80
C ILE A 554 11.78 26.93 6.21
N TYR A 555 11.86 27.28 4.94
CA TYR A 555 10.72 27.73 4.15
C TYR A 555 10.23 26.60 3.25
N GLY A 556 8.92 26.46 3.11
CA GLY A 556 8.27 25.48 2.24
C GLY A 556 7.75 26.11 0.95
N SER A 557 7.72 25.33 -0.13
CA SER A 557 6.98 25.70 -1.33
C SER A 557 6.37 24.51 -2.07
N VAL A 558 5.10 24.65 -2.44
CA VAL A 558 4.35 23.71 -3.29
C VAL A 558 4.12 24.26 -4.71
N HIS A 559 4.61 25.45 -5.02
CA HIS A 559 4.35 26.09 -6.33
C HIS A 559 5.08 25.42 -7.50
N HIS A 560 6.07 24.60 -7.20
CA HIS A 560 6.88 23.87 -8.18
C HIS A 560 6.33 22.48 -8.48
N TRP A 561 5.16 22.13 -7.94
CA TRP A 561 4.53 20.82 -8.12
C TRP A 561 4.42 20.43 -9.60
N GLY A 562 4.80 19.20 -9.92
CA GLY A 562 4.87 18.61 -11.25
C GLY A 562 6.06 19.07 -12.10
N GLU A 563 6.85 20.06 -11.66
CA GLU A 563 8.00 20.52 -12.45
C GLU A 563 9.15 19.53 -12.42
N SER A 564 9.85 19.38 -13.54
CA SER A 564 11.16 18.72 -13.54
C SER A 564 12.16 19.54 -12.72
N ALA A 565 12.85 18.88 -11.80
CA ALA A 565 13.87 19.49 -10.96
C ALA A 565 15.15 19.87 -11.72
N VAL A 566 15.41 19.24 -12.87
CA VAL A 566 16.68 19.35 -13.59
C VAL A 566 16.92 20.77 -14.08
N GLY A 567 18.08 21.34 -13.73
CA GLY A 567 18.55 22.60 -14.26
C GLY A 567 18.99 23.59 -13.20
N ASN A 568 19.01 24.87 -13.56
CA ASN A 568 19.52 25.92 -12.69
C ASN A 568 18.44 26.49 -11.79
N TRP A 569 18.61 26.28 -10.49
CA TRP A 569 17.82 26.92 -9.44
C TRP A 569 18.52 28.19 -8.96
N THR A 570 17.73 29.18 -8.57
CA THR A 570 18.24 30.46 -8.05
C THR A 570 17.54 30.82 -6.75
N LEU A 571 18.27 30.79 -5.63
CA LEU A 571 17.88 31.46 -4.40
C LEU A 571 18.27 32.93 -4.52
N ARG A 572 17.32 33.85 -4.35
CA ARG A 572 17.61 35.29 -4.41
C ARG A 572 17.06 36.03 -3.21
N LEU A 573 17.87 36.95 -2.70
CA LEU A 573 17.57 37.77 -1.53
C LEU A 573 17.73 39.25 -1.87
N LYS A 574 16.92 40.10 -1.26
CA LYS A 574 17.01 41.55 -1.41
C LYS A 574 16.67 42.22 -0.09
N ASP A 575 17.53 43.15 0.33
CA ASP A 575 17.22 44.08 1.42
C ASP A 575 16.47 45.28 0.84
N SER A 576 15.21 45.42 1.21
CA SER A 576 14.26 46.41 0.68
C SER A 576 14.24 47.73 1.43
N SER A 577 15.00 47.85 2.53
CA SER A 577 15.03 49.06 3.37
C SER A 577 16.45 49.64 3.50
N PRO A 578 16.57 50.97 3.64
CA PRO A 578 17.87 51.61 3.85
C PRO A 578 18.32 51.56 5.32
N GLY A 579 19.62 51.40 5.55
CA GLY A 579 20.29 51.65 6.83
C GLY A 579 20.92 50.44 7.53
N VAL A 580 20.72 49.23 7.03
CA VAL A 580 21.24 47.96 7.58
C VAL A 580 21.83 47.13 6.42
N THR A 581 22.69 46.16 6.72
CA THR A 581 23.16 45.17 5.75
C THR A 581 23.05 43.79 6.36
N GLY A 582 22.82 42.77 5.55
CA GLY A 582 22.74 41.38 5.99
C GLY A 582 23.89 40.51 5.52
N THR A 583 23.85 39.25 5.95
CA THR A 583 24.67 38.17 5.41
C THR A 583 23.85 36.89 5.42
N LEU A 584 23.70 36.25 4.27
CA LEU A 584 23.26 34.86 4.18
C LEU A 584 24.47 34.00 4.59
N ASN A 585 24.41 33.42 5.78
CA ASN A 585 25.48 32.62 6.36
C ASN A 585 25.52 31.23 5.72
N SER A 586 24.34 30.61 5.60
CA SER A 586 24.18 29.34 4.91
C SER A 586 22.79 29.15 4.33
N TRP A 587 22.69 28.26 3.36
CA TRP A 587 21.42 27.74 2.87
C TRP A 587 21.57 26.29 2.42
N GLY A 588 20.50 25.51 2.51
CA GLY A 588 20.37 24.16 1.97
C GLY A 588 18.96 23.96 1.40
N LEU A 589 18.84 23.16 0.34
CA LEU A 589 17.59 22.87 -0.34
C LEU A 589 17.37 21.35 -0.32
N THR A 590 16.15 20.93 -0.03
CA THR A 590 15.68 19.57 -0.30
C THR A 590 14.51 19.64 -1.26
N LEU A 591 14.60 18.89 -2.35
CA LEU A 591 13.53 18.65 -3.30
C LEU A 591 12.90 17.31 -2.95
N HIS A 592 11.57 17.29 -2.89
CA HIS A 592 10.75 16.13 -2.58
C HIS A 592 9.88 15.82 -3.80
N GLY A 593 9.79 14.56 -4.20
CA GLY A 593 8.90 14.16 -5.28
C GLY A 593 9.17 12.75 -5.77
N ILE A 594 8.98 12.53 -7.07
CA ILE A 594 9.06 11.21 -7.69
C ILE A 594 10.28 11.14 -8.60
N ASP A 595 11.12 10.12 -8.41
CA ASP A 595 12.18 9.77 -9.37
C ASP A 595 11.56 9.06 -10.58
N LEU A 596 11.81 9.60 -11.78
CA LEU A 596 11.25 9.08 -13.03
C LEU A 596 12.17 8.06 -13.72
N GLU A 597 13.39 7.85 -13.21
CA GLU A 597 14.37 6.92 -13.77
C GLU A 597 14.79 5.81 -12.79
N SER A 598 14.08 5.68 -11.66
CA SER A 598 14.35 4.62 -10.69
C SER A 598 13.82 3.27 -11.17
N ASP A 599 14.60 2.23 -10.93
CA ASP A 599 14.35 0.80 -11.09
C ASP A 599 14.82 0.23 -9.74
N HIS A 600 13.87 -0.17 -8.88
CA HIS A 600 14.12 -0.34 -7.44
C HIS A 600 14.62 -1.75 -7.09
N ASP A 601 14.21 -2.74 -7.87
CA ASP A 601 14.58 -4.15 -7.76
C ASP A 601 15.63 -4.57 -8.81
N ASP A 602 16.04 -3.65 -9.70
CA ASP A 602 17.04 -3.83 -10.76
C ASP A 602 16.62 -4.90 -11.81
N ASP A 603 15.31 -5.09 -12.03
CA ASP A 603 14.78 -6.09 -12.97
C ASP A 603 14.77 -5.61 -14.44
N GLY A 604 14.86 -4.29 -14.64
CA GLY A 604 14.90 -3.62 -15.94
C GLY A 604 13.62 -2.87 -16.33
N LEU A 605 12.55 -2.95 -15.54
CA LEU A 605 11.41 -2.05 -15.56
C LEU A 605 11.68 -0.83 -14.68
N LEU A 606 11.13 0.31 -15.05
CA LEU A 606 11.20 1.49 -14.19
C LEU A 606 10.08 1.40 -13.17
N THR A 607 10.33 1.79 -11.92
CA THR A 607 9.33 1.86 -10.83
C THR A 607 8.06 2.62 -11.24
N VAL A 608 8.20 3.62 -12.11
CA VAL A 608 7.06 4.37 -12.65
C VAL A 608 6.23 3.54 -13.65
N ASP A 609 6.87 2.69 -14.45
CA ASP A 609 6.21 1.81 -15.41
C ASP A 609 5.59 0.60 -14.70
N GLU A 610 6.27 0.03 -13.71
CA GLU A 610 5.77 -1.04 -12.84
C GLU A 610 4.44 -0.65 -12.19
N ILE A 611 4.39 0.48 -11.48
CA ILE A 611 3.16 0.90 -10.79
C ILE A 611 2.08 1.41 -11.75
N ASN A 612 2.42 2.16 -12.80
CA ASN A 612 1.41 2.86 -13.62
C ASN A 612 0.97 2.10 -14.87
N ILE A 613 1.73 1.10 -15.31
CA ILE A 613 1.48 0.37 -16.57
C ILE A 613 1.27 -1.11 -16.30
N HIS A 614 2.13 -1.73 -15.48
CA HIS A 614 2.16 -3.18 -15.30
C HIS A 614 1.47 -3.66 -14.02
N ASN A 615 1.27 -2.78 -13.05
CA ASN A 615 0.77 -3.06 -11.69
C ASN A 615 1.60 -4.11 -10.92
N THR A 616 2.89 -4.20 -11.21
CA THR A 616 3.84 -5.07 -10.53
C THR A 616 4.40 -4.43 -9.25
N ASP A 617 4.97 -5.21 -8.34
CA ASP A 617 5.60 -4.68 -7.12
C ASP A 617 7.00 -4.14 -7.44
N PRO A 618 7.23 -2.81 -7.36
CA PRO A 618 8.53 -2.21 -7.72
C PRO A 618 9.70 -2.61 -6.81
N TYR A 619 9.44 -3.38 -5.75
CA TYR A 619 10.46 -3.89 -4.85
C TYR A 619 10.70 -5.39 -5.00
N ASP A 620 9.96 -6.06 -5.88
CA ASP A 620 10.07 -7.48 -6.14
C ASP A 620 10.19 -7.75 -7.63
N SER A 621 11.36 -8.26 -8.04
CA SER A 621 11.66 -8.48 -9.46
C SER A 621 10.79 -9.55 -10.13
N ASP A 622 10.06 -10.36 -9.36
CA ASP A 622 9.22 -11.46 -9.83
C ASP A 622 7.92 -11.44 -9.01
N THR A 623 6.96 -10.63 -9.44
CA THR A 623 5.77 -10.28 -8.64
C THR A 623 4.89 -11.50 -8.34
N ASP A 624 4.75 -12.44 -9.28
CA ASP A 624 3.91 -13.63 -9.11
C ASP A 624 4.68 -14.90 -8.68
N ASN A 625 6.00 -14.77 -8.52
CA ASN A 625 6.92 -15.77 -7.98
C ASN A 625 6.97 -17.07 -8.79
N ASP A 626 6.87 -16.97 -10.11
CA ASP A 626 6.87 -18.11 -11.03
C ASP A 626 8.26 -18.47 -11.57
N GLY A 627 9.25 -17.60 -11.33
CA GLY A 627 10.65 -17.74 -11.73
C GLY A 627 11.07 -16.89 -12.92
N LEU A 628 10.16 -16.16 -13.56
CA LEU A 628 10.46 -15.10 -14.54
C LEU A 628 10.40 -13.74 -13.86
N ASN A 629 11.22 -12.80 -14.33
CA ASN A 629 11.15 -11.44 -13.80
C ASN A 629 10.16 -10.60 -14.61
N ASP A 630 9.54 -9.61 -13.97
CA ASP A 630 8.42 -8.85 -14.55
C ASP A 630 8.82 -8.20 -15.89
N ALA A 631 10.04 -7.65 -15.96
CA ALA A 631 10.60 -7.09 -17.19
C ALA A 631 10.67 -8.10 -18.34
N PHE A 632 11.04 -9.34 -18.06
CA PHE A 632 11.12 -10.40 -19.07
C PHE A 632 9.74 -10.79 -19.55
N GLU A 633 8.79 -10.92 -18.64
CA GLU A 633 7.42 -11.30 -18.96
C GLU A 633 6.75 -10.24 -19.82
N VAL A 634 6.86 -8.97 -19.43
CA VAL A 634 6.38 -7.84 -20.23
C VAL A 634 7.02 -7.80 -21.61
N GLU A 635 8.31 -8.11 -21.74
CA GLU A 635 9.01 -8.18 -23.03
C GLU A 635 8.51 -9.35 -23.90
N ASN A 636 8.17 -10.48 -23.29
CA ASN A 636 7.77 -11.72 -23.98
C ASN A 636 6.26 -11.91 -24.14
N GLY A 637 5.45 -11.11 -23.44
CA GLY A 637 4.00 -11.04 -23.55
C GLY A 637 3.21 -11.92 -22.57
N THR A 638 3.88 -12.59 -21.64
CA THR A 638 3.26 -13.23 -20.47
C THR A 638 2.83 -12.18 -19.45
N ASN A 639 2.05 -12.58 -18.45
CA ASN A 639 1.43 -11.66 -17.50
C ASN A 639 2.11 -11.76 -16.12
N PRO A 640 2.89 -10.73 -15.71
CA PRO A 640 3.71 -10.77 -14.48
C PRO A 640 2.92 -10.74 -13.16
N LEU A 641 1.61 -10.94 -13.22
CA LEU A 641 0.72 -10.98 -12.06
C LEU A 641 0.03 -12.35 -11.94
N VAL A 642 0.32 -13.27 -12.86
CA VAL A 642 -0.34 -14.57 -12.99
C VAL A 642 0.69 -15.59 -13.44
N SER A 643 1.06 -16.46 -12.50
CA SER A 643 2.11 -17.45 -12.72
C SER A 643 1.87 -18.47 -13.84
N ASP A 644 0.65 -18.58 -14.37
CA ASP A 644 0.28 -19.46 -15.51
C ASP A 644 -0.62 -18.65 -16.46
N SER A 645 -0.02 -18.06 -17.49
CA SER A 645 -0.66 -17.09 -18.38
C SER A 645 -1.70 -17.71 -19.32
N ASP A 646 -1.54 -18.99 -19.69
CA ASP A 646 -2.42 -19.67 -20.65
C ASP A 646 -3.32 -20.75 -20.04
N ILE A 647 -3.16 -21.00 -18.74
CA ILE A 647 -4.04 -21.76 -17.85
C ILE A 647 -4.07 -23.24 -18.23
N ASP A 648 -2.91 -23.80 -18.51
CA ASP A 648 -2.73 -25.19 -18.92
C ASP A 648 -2.24 -26.10 -17.77
N GLY A 649 -1.81 -25.48 -16.66
CA GLY A 649 -1.33 -26.15 -15.46
C GLY A 649 0.19 -26.18 -15.29
N LEU A 650 0.95 -25.50 -16.15
CA LEU A 650 2.38 -25.19 -15.97
C LEU A 650 2.56 -23.69 -15.70
N SER A 651 3.59 -23.32 -14.93
CA SER A 651 3.91 -21.90 -14.78
C SER A 651 4.70 -21.39 -15.98
N ASP A 652 4.58 -20.10 -16.30
CA ASP A 652 5.30 -19.48 -17.43
C ASP A 652 6.82 -19.70 -17.28
N GLY A 653 7.33 -19.58 -16.06
CA GLY A 653 8.71 -19.93 -15.70
C GLY A 653 9.10 -21.38 -15.97
N ASP A 654 8.26 -22.35 -15.62
CA ASP A 654 8.51 -23.78 -15.90
C ASP A 654 8.52 -24.05 -17.41
N GLU A 655 7.60 -23.43 -18.14
CA GLU A 655 7.52 -23.56 -19.60
C GLU A 655 8.72 -22.95 -20.31
N VAL A 656 9.10 -21.72 -19.95
CA VAL A 656 10.20 -21.00 -20.59
C VAL A 656 11.56 -21.59 -20.21
N GLU A 657 11.77 -21.96 -18.94
CA GLU A 657 13.08 -22.39 -18.46
C GLU A 657 13.31 -23.91 -18.51
N HIS A 658 12.25 -24.72 -18.37
CA HIS A 658 12.39 -26.16 -18.17
C HIS A 658 11.85 -26.98 -19.35
N PHE A 659 10.60 -26.74 -19.76
CA PHE A 659 9.93 -27.58 -20.77
C PHE A 659 10.09 -27.06 -22.20
N LEU A 660 10.44 -25.78 -22.35
CA LEU A 660 10.64 -25.07 -23.61
C LEU A 660 9.38 -25.02 -24.49
N THR A 661 8.21 -25.01 -23.85
CA THR A 661 6.88 -24.78 -24.43
C THR A 661 6.61 -23.27 -24.55
N ASP A 662 5.52 -22.89 -25.20
CA ASP A 662 5.13 -21.49 -25.44
C ASP A 662 4.07 -21.08 -24.41
N ALA A 663 4.48 -20.35 -23.37
CA ALA A 663 3.65 -19.94 -22.23
C ALA A 663 2.44 -19.03 -22.52
N LEU A 664 2.13 -18.83 -23.81
CA LEU A 664 0.93 -18.13 -24.28
C LEU A 664 0.03 -19.04 -25.12
N ASN A 665 0.36 -20.32 -25.19
CA ASN A 665 -0.29 -21.31 -26.01
C ASN A 665 -0.34 -22.65 -25.26
N PRO A 666 -1.53 -22.99 -24.72
CA PRO A 666 -1.67 -24.09 -23.77
C PRO A 666 -1.55 -25.50 -24.42
N ASP A 667 -1.13 -25.57 -25.68
CA ASP A 667 -0.94 -26.77 -26.52
C ASP A 667 0.13 -26.40 -27.58
N THR A 668 1.40 -26.50 -27.20
CA THR A 668 2.53 -25.96 -27.98
C THR A 668 2.69 -26.64 -29.34
N ASP A 669 2.46 -27.95 -29.41
CA ASP A 669 2.64 -28.71 -30.65
C ASP A 669 1.36 -28.90 -31.49
N GLY A 670 0.21 -28.55 -30.92
CA GLY A 670 -1.08 -28.42 -31.59
C GLY A 670 -1.77 -29.75 -31.88
N ASP A 671 -1.54 -30.76 -31.04
CA ASP A 671 -2.16 -32.08 -31.17
C ASP A 671 -3.50 -32.23 -30.43
N GLY A 672 -3.82 -31.29 -29.54
CA GLY A 672 -5.04 -31.24 -28.76
C GLY A 672 -4.91 -31.72 -27.32
N LEU A 673 -3.72 -32.11 -26.86
CA LEU A 673 -3.36 -32.21 -25.45
C LEU A 673 -2.80 -30.87 -24.96
N LEU A 674 -3.03 -30.57 -23.68
CA LEU A 674 -2.39 -29.40 -23.08
C LEU A 674 -0.97 -29.75 -22.64
N ASP A 675 -0.02 -28.81 -22.70
CA ASP A 675 1.38 -29.07 -22.36
C ASP A 675 1.50 -29.57 -20.91
N GLY A 676 0.74 -28.95 -19.99
CA GLY A 676 0.61 -29.38 -18.59
C GLY A 676 0.02 -30.78 -18.42
N GLN A 677 -0.95 -31.19 -19.25
CA GLN A 677 -1.52 -32.55 -19.21
C GLN A 677 -0.51 -33.60 -19.67
N GLU A 678 0.23 -33.31 -20.73
CA GLU A 678 1.27 -34.19 -21.24
C GLU A 678 2.35 -34.49 -20.21
N ILE A 679 2.76 -33.47 -19.44
CA ILE A 679 3.78 -33.63 -18.42
C ILE A 679 3.24 -34.34 -17.17
N THR A 680 2.08 -33.90 -16.66
CA THR A 680 1.59 -34.31 -15.33
C THR A 680 0.76 -35.60 -15.36
N ILE A 681 0.05 -35.87 -16.45
CA ILE A 681 -0.85 -37.02 -16.59
C ILE A 681 -0.21 -38.11 -17.44
N TYR A 682 0.16 -37.79 -18.68
CA TYR A 682 0.54 -38.79 -19.69
C TYR A 682 2.05 -39.12 -19.69
N GLY A 683 2.89 -38.21 -19.23
CA GLY A 683 4.35 -38.31 -19.31
C GLY A 683 4.88 -38.29 -20.76
N SER A 684 4.14 -37.70 -21.69
CA SER A 684 4.55 -37.47 -23.09
C SER A 684 5.42 -36.21 -23.20
N ASN A 685 5.71 -35.74 -24.42
CA ASN A 685 6.62 -34.60 -24.64
C ASN A 685 5.87 -33.49 -25.38
N PRO A 686 5.62 -32.34 -24.74
CA PRO A 686 4.75 -31.29 -25.27
C PRO A 686 5.29 -30.51 -26.47
N LEU A 687 6.45 -30.91 -26.97
CA LEU A 687 7.05 -30.36 -28.19
C LEU A 687 6.95 -31.34 -29.37
N ILE A 688 6.28 -32.48 -29.18
CA ILE A 688 6.25 -33.58 -30.12
C ILE A 688 4.82 -34.09 -30.27
N PHE A 689 4.14 -33.50 -31.27
CA PHE A 689 2.82 -33.92 -31.75
C PHE A 689 2.59 -35.43 -31.59
N ASP A 690 1.70 -35.78 -30.68
CA ASP A 690 1.23 -37.12 -30.42
C ASP A 690 0.11 -37.47 -31.41
N PRO A 691 0.37 -38.39 -32.34
CA PRO A 691 -0.64 -38.77 -33.31
C PRO A 691 -1.73 -39.58 -32.62
N ASP A 692 -2.97 -39.10 -32.77
CA ASP A 692 -4.18 -39.90 -32.76
C ASP A 692 -4.43 -40.35 -34.22
N GLU A 693 -3.97 -41.56 -34.57
CA GLU A 693 -3.90 -42.02 -35.96
C GLU A 693 -5.29 -42.25 -36.58
N ASP A 694 -6.31 -42.44 -35.74
CA ASP A 694 -7.68 -42.74 -36.15
C ASP A 694 -8.75 -41.72 -35.72
N GLY A 695 -8.39 -40.75 -34.87
CA GLY A 695 -9.14 -39.54 -34.56
C GLY A 695 -10.20 -39.71 -33.47
N ASP A 696 -10.00 -40.63 -32.53
CA ASP A 696 -10.97 -40.96 -31.48
C ASP A 696 -10.69 -40.36 -30.09
N LEU A 697 -9.65 -39.52 -30.00
CA LEU A 697 -9.16 -38.82 -28.81
C LEU A 697 -8.44 -39.69 -27.77
N TYR A 698 -8.04 -40.90 -28.14
CA TYR A 698 -7.10 -41.72 -27.39
C TYR A 698 -5.79 -41.83 -28.16
N TYR A 699 -4.69 -41.50 -27.49
CA TYR A 699 -3.38 -41.41 -28.12
C TYR A 699 -2.63 -42.74 -28.04
N HIS A 700 -1.64 -42.93 -28.90
CA HIS A 700 -0.85 -44.16 -29.04
C HIS A 700 -0.28 -44.80 -27.75
N PHE A 701 -0.16 -44.05 -26.67
CA PHE A 701 0.36 -44.52 -25.38
C PHE A 701 -0.72 -45.07 -24.44
N ASP A 702 -1.98 -44.65 -24.59
CA ASP A 702 -3.12 -45.13 -23.81
C ASP A 702 -4.09 -45.96 -24.66
N ASP A 703 -3.97 -45.91 -25.99
CA ASP A 703 -4.71 -46.75 -26.93
C ASP A 703 -3.95 -48.06 -27.25
N CYS A 704 -4.63 -49.19 -27.07
CA CYS A 704 -4.09 -50.50 -27.43
C CYS A 704 -4.04 -50.78 -28.94
N ASN A 705 -4.76 -50.01 -29.77
CA ASN A 705 -4.66 -50.05 -31.23
C ASN A 705 -5.02 -48.71 -31.91
N ASP A 706 -4.08 -47.76 -31.82
CA ASP A 706 -4.07 -46.42 -32.45
C ASP A 706 -3.99 -46.44 -34.00
N SER A 707 -4.89 -47.16 -34.63
CA SER A 707 -5.11 -47.18 -36.08
C SER A 707 -6.53 -47.63 -36.42
N ASP A 708 -7.33 -47.94 -35.40
CA ASP A 708 -8.70 -48.39 -35.49
C ASP A 708 -9.55 -47.70 -34.40
N PRO A 709 -10.36 -46.67 -34.75
CA PRO A 709 -11.01 -45.76 -33.80
C PRO A 709 -12.14 -46.40 -32.99
N THR A 710 -12.29 -47.72 -33.14
CA THR A 710 -13.25 -48.55 -32.43
C THR A 710 -12.62 -49.37 -31.33
N ILE A 711 -11.28 -49.33 -31.20
CA ILE A 711 -10.53 -50.04 -30.17
C ILE A 711 -9.82 -48.98 -29.33
N ASN A 712 -10.31 -48.68 -28.13
CA ASN A 712 -9.71 -47.70 -27.22
C ASN A 712 -10.24 -47.87 -25.78
N PRO A 713 -9.57 -47.32 -24.74
CA PRO A 713 -9.99 -47.46 -23.35
C PRO A 713 -11.45 -47.10 -23.05
N GLY A 714 -12.22 -48.10 -22.60
CA GLY A 714 -13.62 -47.93 -22.19
C GLY A 714 -14.64 -47.98 -23.34
N ARG A 715 -14.24 -48.39 -24.55
CA ARG A 715 -15.16 -48.70 -25.64
C ARG A 715 -16.08 -49.87 -25.29
N PRO A 716 -17.33 -49.88 -25.79
CA PRO A 716 -18.14 -51.08 -25.71
C PRO A 716 -17.58 -52.15 -26.67
N GLU A 717 -17.25 -53.31 -26.11
CA GLU A 717 -16.83 -54.50 -26.86
C GLU A 717 -17.76 -54.83 -28.05
N SER A 718 -17.20 -55.46 -29.07
CA SER A 718 -17.88 -55.97 -30.26
C SER A 718 -17.48 -57.41 -30.50
N LEU A 719 -18.38 -58.39 -30.30
CA LEU A 719 -18.09 -59.82 -30.46
C LEU A 719 -17.42 -60.20 -31.79
N ASN A 720 -16.10 -60.19 -31.79
CA ASN A 720 -15.28 -60.31 -32.97
C ASN A 720 -13.95 -61.05 -32.69
N GLY A 721 -13.57 -61.20 -31.42
CA GLY A 721 -12.34 -61.85 -30.96
C GLY A 721 -11.16 -60.90 -30.73
N ILE A 722 -11.41 -59.60 -30.61
CA ILE A 722 -10.46 -58.53 -30.32
C ILE A 722 -10.85 -57.90 -28.98
N ASP A 723 -9.87 -57.36 -28.27
CA ASP A 723 -10.04 -56.54 -27.06
C ASP A 723 -10.27 -55.11 -27.55
N ASP A 724 -11.52 -54.66 -27.57
CA ASP A 724 -11.92 -53.35 -28.10
C ASP A 724 -11.82 -52.25 -27.02
N ASP A 725 -11.86 -52.58 -25.73
CA ASP A 725 -11.85 -51.61 -24.62
C ASP A 725 -10.50 -51.46 -23.90
N CYS A 726 -9.49 -52.21 -24.34
CA CYS A 726 -8.11 -52.18 -23.86
C CYS A 726 -7.92 -52.62 -22.39
N ASP A 727 -8.88 -53.32 -21.79
CA ASP A 727 -8.79 -53.81 -20.41
C ASP A 727 -8.05 -55.16 -20.27
N GLN A 728 -7.58 -55.73 -21.39
CA GLN A 728 -6.93 -57.05 -21.53
C GLN A 728 -7.88 -58.25 -21.49
N THR A 729 -9.19 -58.02 -21.53
CA THR A 729 -10.22 -59.03 -21.77
C THR A 729 -10.77 -58.91 -23.20
N ILE A 730 -11.54 -59.90 -23.68
CA ILE A 730 -11.92 -60.00 -25.10
C ILE A 730 -13.40 -60.34 -25.16
N ASP A 731 -14.17 -59.48 -25.82
CA ASP A 731 -15.60 -59.57 -26.05
C ASP A 731 -16.43 -59.75 -24.77
N GLU A 732 -15.97 -59.22 -23.64
CA GLU A 732 -16.75 -59.19 -22.42
C GLU A 732 -18.04 -58.38 -22.62
N GLY A 733 -19.06 -58.68 -21.81
CA GLY A 733 -20.41 -58.18 -22.06
C GLY A 733 -21.25 -59.05 -23.02
N TYR A 734 -20.64 -59.84 -23.91
CA TYR A 734 -21.40 -60.71 -24.83
C TYR A 734 -21.78 -62.06 -24.24
N ASN A 735 -21.33 -62.33 -23.02
CA ASN A 735 -21.71 -63.52 -22.27
C ASN A 735 -23.20 -63.50 -21.86
N PHE A 736 -23.90 -62.38 -22.03
CA PHE A 736 -25.32 -62.22 -21.70
C PHE A 736 -26.21 -61.73 -22.85
N THR A 737 -25.65 -61.22 -23.95
CA THR A 737 -26.40 -60.83 -25.17
C THR A 737 -26.70 -62.04 -26.04
N ASP A 738 -27.79 -61.99 -26.81
CA ASP A 738 -28.34 -63.07 -27.66
C ASP A 738 -29.12 -62.37 -28.78
N ARG A 739 -28.54 -62.24 -29.97
CA ARG A 739 -28.85 -61.14 -30.89
C ARG A 739 -29.82 -61.51 -32.00
N ASP A 740 -29.77 -62.75 -32.47
CA ASP A 740 -30.83 -63.35 -33.28
C ASP A 740 -31.99 -63.89 -32.43
N ASN A 741 -31.87 -63.77 -31.09
CA ASN A 741 -32.86 -64.15 -30.09
C ASN A 741 -33.24 -65.63 -30.22
N ASP A 742 -32.23 -66.46 -30.40
CA ASP A 742 -32.39 -67.90 -30.49
C ASP A 742 -32.22 -68.59 -29.13
N GLY A 743 -31.77 -67.85 -28.11
CA GLY A 743 -31.57 -68.29 -26.75
C GLY A 743 -30.10 -68.35 -26.35
N LEU A 744 -29.21 -68.64 -27.30
CA LEU A 744 -27.78 -68.75 -27.04
C LEU A 744 -27.16 -67.39 -26.83
N LYS A 745 -26.21 -67.35 -25.90
CA LYS A 745 -25.48 -66.11 -25.68
C LYS A 745 -24.43 -65.98 -26.78
N ASP A 746 -24.39 -64.80 -27.38
CA ASP A 746 -23.58 -64.47 -28.54
C ASP A 746 -22.12 -64.93 -28.31
N TRP A 747 -21.56 -64.67 -27.11
CA TRP A 747 -20.16 -65.01 -26.83
C TRP A 747 -19.86 -66.52 -26.93
N PRO A 748 -20.57 -67.42 -26.21
CA PRO A 748 -20.49 -68.85 -26.44
C PRO A 748 -20.74 -69.30 -27.88
N GLU A 749 -21.68 -68.69 -28.60
CA GLU A 749 -21.96 -69.06 -29.99
C GLU A 749 -20.74 -68.88 -30.88
N TYR A 750 -20.18 -67.67 -30.85
CA TYR A 750 -19.04 -67.33 -31.69
C TYR A 750 -17.75 -68.02 -31.23
N HIS A 751 -17.48 -68.11 -29.92
CA HIS A 751 -16.21 -68.65 -29.39
C HIS A 751 -16.19 -70.16 -29.14
N ILE A 752 -17.34 -70.78 -28.86
CA ILE A 752 -17.44 -72.19 -28.43
C ILE A 752 -18.15 -73.05 -29.47
N HIS A 753 -19.33 -72.63 -29.96
CA HIS A 753 -20.22 -73.47 -30.76
C HIS A 753 -20.00 -73.33 -32.27
N GLY A 754 -19.57 -72.15 -32.73
CA GLY A 754 -19.31 -71.83 -34.13
C GLY A 754 -20.58 -71.68 -34.98
N THR A 755 -21.73 -71.40 -34.35
CA THR A 755 -23.00 -70.97 -34.97
C THR A 755 -22.94 -69.47 -35.30
N ASP A 756 -23.77 -69.00 -36.23
CA ASP A 756 -23.80 -67.58 -36.63
C ASP A 756 -24.77 -66.82 -35.73
N TYR A 757 -24.27 -66.08 -34.73
CA TYR A 757 -25.02 -65.32 -33.71
C TYR A 757 -25.97 -64.21 -34.24
N LEU A 758 -26.16 -64.13 -35.56
CA LEU A 758 -27.10 -63.26 -36.25
C LEU A 758 -28.11 -64.05 -37.12
N ASP A 759 -27.96 -65.36 -37.20
CA ASP A 759 -28.80 -66.28 -37.96
C ASP A 759 -29.31 -67.38 -37.05
N ARG A 760 -30.55 -67.17 -36.62
CA ARG A 760 -31.25 -67.98 -35.62
C ARG A 760 -31.25 -69.48 -35.93
N ASP A 761 -31.04 -69.94 -37.17
CA ASP A 761 -31.09 -71.35 -37.60
C ASP A 761 -29.99 -71.59 -38.65
N THR A 762 -28.78 -71.89 -38.19
CA THR A 762 -27.58 -72.05 -39.05
C THR A 762 -27.70 -73.24 -40.01
N ASP A 763 -28.56 -74.20 -39.71
CA ASP A 763 -28.64 -75.50 -40.36
C ASP A 763 -29.88 -75.68 -41.30
N ASP A 764 -30.78 -74.70 -41.29
CA ASP A 764 -31.97 -74.50 -42.14
C ASP A 764 -33.07 -75.59 -41.97
N ASP A 765 -33.22 -76.18 -40.79
CA ASP A 765 -34.24 -77.21 -40.54
C ASP A 765 -35.57 -76.69 -39.94
N LEU A 766 -35.62 -75.37 -39.70
CA LEU A 766 -36.71 -74.59 -39.11
C LEU A 766 -36.77 -74.61 -37.57
N ILE A 767 -35.80 -75.22 -36.90
CA ILE A 767 -35.54 -75.05 -35.47
C ILE A 767 -34.25 -74.24 -35.32
N SER A 768 -34.20 -73.45 -34.27
CA SER A 768 -33.19 -72.41 -34.14
C SER A 768 -31.97 -72.91 -33.37
N ASP A 769 -30.77 -72.39 -33.62
CA ASP A 769 -29.51 -72.94 -33.07
C ASP A 769 -29.51 -72.93 -31.53
N GLY A 770 -30.06 -71.87 -30.93
CA GLY A 770 -30.18 -71.75 -29.49
C GLY A 770 -31.30 -72.57 -28.89
N ASP A 771 -32.39 -72.76 -29.62
CA ASP A 771 -33.39 -73.77 -29.28
C ASP A 771 -32.74 -75.16 -29.32
N GLU A 772 -31.91 -75.46 -30.32
CA GLU A 772 -31.18 -76.72 -30.42
C GLU A 772 -30.13 -76.89 -29.31
N ILE A 773 -29.28 -75.90 -28.98
CA ILE A 773 -28.25 -76.09 -27.95
C ILE A 773 -28.82 -76.00 -26.54
N LEU A 774 -29.67 -75.00 -26.26
CA LEU A 774 -30.08 -74.69 -24.89
C LEU A 774 -31.39 -75.30 -24.49
N VAL A 775 -32.34 -75.42 -25.42
CA VAL A 775 -33.68 -75.94 -25.10
C VAL A 775 -33.72 -77.45 -25.37
N TYR A 776 -33.17 -77.90 -26.49
CA TYR A 776 -33.34 -79.25 -27.01
C TYR A 776 -32.08 -80.12 -26.90
N PHE A 777 -30.93 -79.49 -26.65
CA PHE A 777 -29.59 -80.08 -26.52
C PHE A 777 -29.18 -80.98 -27.70
N THR A 778 -29.63 -80.62 -28.90
CA THR A 778 -29.27 -81.22 -30.20
C THR A 778 -28.09 -80.46 -30.81
N ASN A 779 -27.70 -80.80 -32.03
CA ASN A 779 -26.50 -80.22 -32.62
C ASN A 779 -26.93 -79.22 -33.68
N PRO A 780 -26.78 -77.90 -33.43
CA PRO A 780 -27.30 -76.80 -34.25
C PRO A 780 -26.67 -76.67 -35.64
N LEU A 781 -25.84 -77.64 -36.01
CA LEU A 781 -25.23 -77.74 -37.32
C LEU A 781 -25.79 -78.98 -38.07
N LEU A 782 -26.84 -79.64 -37.53
CA LEU A 782 -27.48 -80.89 -37.99
C LEU A 782 -28.99 -81.04 -37.60
N ALA A 783 -29.89 -81.01 -38.59
CA ALA A 783 -31.37 -81.13 -38.49
C ALA A 783 -32.07 -82.29 -37.69
N ASP A 784 -33.28 -82.04 -37.12
CA ASP A 784 -34.11 -82.84 -36.17
C ASP A 784 -35.52 -83.38 -36.67
N GLU A 785 -36.23 -84.27 -35.90
CA GLU A 785 -37.45 -85.06 -36.33
C GLU A 785 -38.75 -84.97 -35.42
N ASP A 786 -40.00 -84.83 -35.96
CA ASP A 786 -41.35 -84.88 -35.27
C ASP A 786 -42.00 -86.29 -35.34
N LEU A 787 -42.42 -86.89 -34.22
CA LEU A 787 -42.77 -88.32 -34.13
C LEU A 787 -44.27 -88.66 -34.09
N ASP A 788 -45.10 -87.86 -33.43
CA ASP A 788 -46.54 -88.15 -33.21
C ASP A 788 -47.47 -87.38 -34.18
N SER A 789 -46.89 -86.41 -34.90
CA SER A 789 -47.46 -85.69 -36.05
C SER A 789 -48.66 -84.81 -35.73
N ASP A 790 -48.75 -84.28 -34.50
CA ASP A 790 -49.67 -83.19 -34.17
C ASP A 790 -49.19 -81.82 -34.66
N GLY A 791 -47.93 -81.75 -35.11
CA GLY A 791 -47.30 -80.58 -35.72
C GLY A 791 -46.36 -79.82 -34.78
N ARG A 792 -45.82 -80.50 -33.76
CA ARG A 792 -44.72 -80.05 -32.90
C ARG A 792 -43.60 -81.10 -32.90
N TYR A 793 -42.34 -80.65 -32.96
CA TYR A 793 -41.18 -81.55 -32.99
C TYR A 793 -40.96 -82.24 -31.64
N TRP A 794 -40.07 -83.24 -31.60
CA TRP A 794 -39.92 -84.11 -30.42
C TRP A 794 -39.62 -83.41 -29.09
N PHE A 795 -39.31 -82.12 -29.18
CA PHE A 795 -38.94 -81.24 -28.11
C PHE A 795 -39.81 -79.96 -27.98
N GLU A 796 -40.60 -79.59 -29.01
CA GLU A 796 -41.55 -78.46 -28.97
C GLU A 796 -42.89 -78.91 -28.42
N ASP A 797 -43.15 -80.19 -28.52
CA ASP A 797 -44.21 -80.82 -27.80
C ASP A 797 -43.68 -81.13 -26.39
N CYS A 798 -44.14 -80.32 -25.43
CA CYS A 798 -43.80 -80.47 -24.03
C CYS A 798 -44.23 -81.84 -23.46
N ASP A 799 -45.03 -82.62 -24.21
CA ASP A 799 -45.11 -84.07 -24.16
C ASP A 799 -45.38 -84.66 -25.56
N ASP A 800 -44.32 -84.85 -26.39
CA ASP A 800 -44.30 -85.45 -27.77
C ASP A 800 -44.86 -86.88 -27.92
N SER A 801 -45.66 -87.28 -26.95
CA SER A 801 -46.47 -88.47 -26.94
C SER A 801 -47.95 -88.21 -26.60
N ASN A 802 -48.35 -86.95 -26.38
CA ASN A 802 -49.62 -86.54 -25.74
C ASN A 802 -50.17 -85.16 -26.20
N PRO A 803 -51.15 -85.16 -27.11
CA PRO A 803 -51.61 -83.97 -27.84
C PRO A 803 -52.67 -83.11 -27.10
N GLN A 804 -52.55 -82.89 -25.79
CA GLN A 804 -53.47 -82.03 -25.00
C GLN A 804 -52.75 -80.95 -24.18
N ILE A 805 -51.42 -80.98 -24.14
CA ILE A 805 -50.59 -79.93 -23.61
C ILE A 805 -49.76 -79.54 -24.83
N SER A 806 -50.15 -78.43 -25.41
CA SER A 806 -49.75 -78.02 -26.75
C SER A 806 -50.18 -76.58 -26.94
N PRO A 807 -49.55 -75.82 -27.84
CA PRO A 807 -49.72 -74.37 -27.90
C PRO A 807 -51.09 -73.75 -28.28
N ASP A 808 -52.22 -74.44 -28.05
CA ASP A 808 -53.58 -74.04 -28.44
C ASP A 808 -54.67 -74.37 -27.37
N ALA A 809 -54.31 -74.49 -26.07
CA ALA A 809 -55.22 -74.81 -24.95
C ALA A 809 -55.98 -73.57 -24.35
N LEU A 810 -56.26 -73.49 -23.04
CA LEU A 810 -56.99 -72.37 -22.37
C LEU A 810 -56.41 -72.08 -20.96
N GLU A 811 -56.21 -70.81 -20.59
CA GLU A 811 -55.47 -70.34 -19.39
C GLU A 811 -56.23 -70.16 -18.06
N TYR A 812 -55.50 -70.20 -16.93
CA TYR A 812 -55.98 -70.12 -15.53
C TYR A 812 -54.95 -69.48 -14.58
N LEU A 813 -55.30 -68.44 -13.77
CA LEU A 813 -54.44 -67.73 -12.78
C LEU A 813 -53.72 -68.63 -11.75
N ASP A 814 -52.78 -69.45 -12.22
CA ASP A 814 -52.14 -70.57 -11.53
C ASP A 814 -50.67 -70.78 -11.94
N GLY A 815 -50.16 -69.95 -12.85
CA GLY A 815 -48.74 -69.91 -13.19
C GLY A 815 -48.30 -70.98 -14.20
N ILE A 816 -49.22 -71.80 -14.74
CA ILE A 816 -48.91 -72.81 -15.76
C ILE A 816 -49.54 -72.41 -17.08
N ASP A 817 -48.66 -72.20 -18.05
CA ASP A 817 -48.97 -72.02 -19.45
C ASP A 817 -49.51 -73.32 -20.06
N ASN A 818 -50.82 -73.46 -19.99
CA ASN A 818 -51.56 -74.63 -20.44
C ASN A 818 -51.66 -74.66 -21.96
N ASP A 819 -51.73 -73.48 -22.59
CA ASP A 819 -51.80 -73.29 -24.02
C ASP A 819 -50.48 -72.94 -24.67
N CYS A 820 -49.39 -73.22 -23.96
CA CYS A 820 -47.99 -73.21 -24.40
C CYS A 820 -47.63 -71.98 -25.26
N ASP A 821 -48.27 -70.84 -25.00
CA ASP A 821 -48.03 -69.57 -25.67
C ASP A 821 -47.12 -68.63 -24.85
N ASN A 822 -46.68 -69.13 -23.69
CA ASN A 822 -45.86 -68.50 -22.66
C ASN A 822 -46.49 -67.25 -22.03
N GLU A 823 -47.72 -66.88 -22.40
CA GLU A 823 -48.50 -65.89 -21.67
C GLU A 823 -49.29 -66.59 -20.59
N VAL A 824 -48.92 -66.25 -19.36
CA VAL A 824 -49.48 -66.88 -18.19
C VAL A 824 -50.51 -65.88 -17.63
N ASP A 825 -51.78 -66.21 -17.76
CA ASP A 825 -52.89 -65.59 -17.05
C ASP A 825 -53.31 -64.17 -17.52
N GLU A 826 -53.12 -63.87 -18.80
CA GLU A 826 -53.40 -62.63 -19.53
C GLU A 826 -54.87 -62.14 -19.50
N ASP A 827 -55.83 -62.97 -19.09
CA ASP A 827 -57.25 -62.62 -18.96
C ASP A 827 -57.59 -61.66 -17.77
N TYR A 828 -56.59 -61.25 -16.98
CA TYR A 828 -56.76 -60.49 -15.73
C TYR A 828 -56.34 -59.00 -15.78
N LEU A 829 -55.95 -58.48 -16.97
CA LEU A 829 -55.38 -57.15 -17.26
C LEU A 829 -56.11 -55.88 -16.77
N ASP A 830 -57.41 -55.92 -16.44
CA ASP A 830 -58.23 -54.73 -16.10
C ASP A 830 -58.75 -54.74 -14.63
N SER A 831 -58.35 -55.73 -13.82
CA SER A 831 -58.78 -55.90 -12.42
C SER A 831 -57.79 -55.19 -11.50
N ASP A 832 -58.23 -54.48 -10.46
CA ASP A 832 -57.39 -53.84 -9.42
C ASP A 832 -58.15 -54.04 -8.10
N PHE A 833 -57.70 -54.99 -7.29
CA PHE A 833 -58.47 -55.51 -6.18
C PHE A 833 -58.24 -54.78 -4.86
N ASP A 834 -57.03 -54.32 -4.57
CA ASP A 834 -56.68 -53.65 -3.31
C ASP A 834 -56.64 -52.12 -3.39
N SER A 835 -56.78 -51.56 -4.59
CA SER A 835 -57.05 -50.15 -4.86
C SER A 835 -55.93 -49.18 -4.47
N ASP A 836 -54.69 -49.63 -4.56
CA ASP A 836 -53.52 -48.76 -4.39
C ASP A 836 -53.15 -47.97 -5.67
N GLY A 837 -53.69 -48.40 -6.81
CA GLY A 837 -53.52 -47.77 -8.12
C GLY A 837 -52.89 -48.66 -9.19
N LEU A 838 -52.48 -49.90 -8.86
CA LEU A 838 -51.97 -50.91 -9.80
C LEU A 838 -53.04 -52.01 -10.08
N THR A 839 -52.95 -52.70 -11.22
CA THR A 839 -53.91 -53.77 -11.57
C THR A 839 -53.41 -55.17 -11.17
N ASP A 840 -54.30 -56.13 -10.86
CA ASP A 840 -54.00 -57.50 -10.42
C ASP A 840 -53.06 -58.25 -11.38
N TYR A 841 -53.16 -58.00 -12.69
CA TYR A 841 -52.23 -58.56 -13.68
C TYR A 841 -50.88 -57.85 -13.63
N GLU A 842 -50.87 -56.52 -13.51
CA GLU A 842 -49.63 -55.78 -13.30
C GLU A 842 -48.96 -56.23 -12.01
N GLU A 843 -49.69 -56.47 -10.94
CA GLU A 843 -49.15 -56.94 -9.67
C GLU A 843 -48.66 -58.39 -9.76
N PHE A 844 -49.47 -59.35 -10.22
CA PHE A 844 -49.07 -60.77 -10.21
C PHE A 844 -47.99 -61.12 -11.24
N ASN A 845 -48.05 -60.52 -12.43
CA ASN A 845 -47.25 -60.93 -13.58
C ASN A 845 -46.15 -59.93 -13.99
N LEU A 846 -46.27 -58.64 -13.68
CA LEU A 846 -45.32 -57.62 -14.17
C LEU A 846 -44.48 -56.97 -13.07
N ARG A 847 -45.10 -56.66 -11.95
CA ARG A 847 -44.49 -56.00 -10.79
C ARG A 847 -44.18 -57.00 -9.70
N PHE A 848 -44.73 -58.20 -9.78
CA PHE A 848 -44.62 -59.30 -8.80
C PHE A 848 -44.98 -58.89 -7.36
N THR A 849 -45.72 -57.79 -7.24
CA THR A 849 -46.36 -57.31 -6.02
C THR A 849 -47.62 -58.13 -5.76
N ASN A 850 -48.14 -58.11 -4.54
CA ASN A 850 -49.26 -58.95 -4.15
C ASN A 850 -50.57 -58.28 -4.57
N PRO A 851 -51.35 -58.86 -5.53
CA PRO A 851 -52.57 -58.28 -6.12
C PRO A 851 -53.73 -57.95 -5.15
N PHE A 852 -53.52 -58.24 -3.88
CA PHE A 852 -54.52 -58.21 -2.83
C PHE A 852 -54.00 -57.51 -1.57
N HIS A 853 -52.78 -56.98 -1.59
CA HIS A 853 -52.18 -56.22 -0.50
C HIS A 853 -51.40 -55.00 -1.04
N PRO A 854 -51.80 -53.77 -0.67
CA PRO A 854 -51.39 -52.54 -1.35
C PRO A 854 -49.96 -52.06 -1.01
N ASP A 855 -49.14 -52.92 -0.43
CA ASP A 855 -47.80 -52.61 0.13
C ASP A 855 -47.09 -53.96 0.27
N SER A 856 -46.29 -54.28 -0.73
CA SER A 856 -45.84 -55.65 -1.00
C SER A 856 -44.57 -56.03 -0.27
N ASP A 857 -43.66 -55.09 -0.03
CA ASP A 857 -42.44 -55.28 0.74
C ASP A 857 -42.55 -54.83 2.20
N GLY A 858 -43.59 -54.06 2.54
CA GLY A 858 -43.97 -53.75 3.91
C GLY A 858 -43.13 -52.66 4.57
N ASP A 859 -42.52 -51.76 3.79
CA ASP A 859 -41.81 -50.58 4.31
C ASP A 859 -42.77 -49.45 4.73
N GLY A 860 -44.02 -49.51 4.27
CA GLY A 860 -45.09 -48.59 4.65
C GLY A 860 -45.39 -47.52 3.60
N LEU A 861 -44.68 -47.51 2.47
CA LEU A 861 -45.17 -46.96 1.22
C LEU A 861 -46.08 -48.00 0.54
N SER A 862 -46.97 -47.53 -0.34
CA SER A 862 -47.84 -48.45 -1.09
C SER A 862 -47.25 -48.62 -2.49
N ASP A 863 -47.41 -49.79 -3.09
CA ASP A 863 -46.78 -50.11 -4.37
C ASP A 863 -47.10 -49.05 -5.45
N GLY A 864 -48.35 -48.57 -5.48
CA GLY A 864 -48.76 -47.46 -6.36
C GLY A 864 -48.17 -46.08 -6.02
N HIS A 865 -47.85 -45.77 -4.76
CA HIS A 865 -47.20 -44.52 -4.33
C HIS A 865 -45.74 -44.49 -4.78
N GLU A 866 -45.04 -45.60 -4.62
CA GLU A 866 -43.63 -45.72 -5.00
C GLU A 866 -43.44 -45.49 -6.49
N ILE A 867 -44.30 -46.10 -7.30
CA ILE A 867 -44.25 -45.91 -8.76
C ILE A 867 -44.67 -44.50 -9.20
N SER A 868 -45.59 -43.84 -8.49
CA SER A 868 -46.23 -42.60 -8.99
C SER A 868 -45.77 -41.30 -8.34
N ILE A 869 -45.14 -41.35 -7.17
CA ILE A 869 -44.74 -40.17 -6.38
C ILE A 869 -43.23 -40.18 -6.08
N SER A 870 -42.70 -41.19 -5.39
CA SER A 870 -41.27 -41.26 -5.05
C SER A 870 -40.40 -41.82 -6.18
N ALA A 871 -40.99 -42.52 -7.15
CA ALA A 871 -40.33 -43.20 -8.27
C ALA A 871 -39.35 -44.33 -7.83
N THR A 872 -39.68 -45.02 -6.73
CA THR A 872 -38.92 -46.15 -6.15
C THR A 872 -39.53 -47.51 -6.52
N ASP A 873 -38.86 -48.63 -6.20
CA ASP A 873 -39.23 -49.99 -6.63
C ASP A 873 -40.05 -50.74 -5.54
N PRO A 874 -41.36 -51.00 -5.75
CA PRO A 874 -42.31 -51.47 -4.73
C PRO A 874 -42.16 -52.92 -4.22
N LEU A 875 -41.06 -53.57 -4.59
CA LEU A 875 -40.65 -54.86 -4.06
C LEU A 875 -39.36 -54.79 -3.25
N VAL A 876 -38.70 -53.63 -3.30
CA VAL A 876 -37.44 -53.38 -2.67
C VAL A 876 -37.70 -52.36 -1.59
N PHE A 877 -37.84 -52.90 -0.38
CA PHE A 877 -37.96 -52.15 0.86
C PHE A 877 -37.05 -50.91 0.79
N ASP A 878 -37.63 -49.73 0.67
CA ASP A 878 -36.90 -48.47 0.67
C ASP A 878 -36.31 -48.32 2.06
N SER A 879 -34.97 -48.45 2.13
CA SER A 879 -34.28 -48.29 3.38
C SER A 879 -34.30 -46.83 3.80
N ASP A 880 -34.74 -46.66 5.02
CA ASP A 880 -34.27 -45.62 5.93
C ASP A 880 -33.16 -46.32 6.74
N GLU A 881 -31.96 -46.43 6.13
CA GLU A 881 -30.89 -47.33 6.61
C GLU A 881 -30.40 -46.93 8.01
N ASP A 882 -30.47 -45.65 8.32
CA ASP A 882 -30.14 -45.10 9.62
C ASP A 882 -31.35 -44.92 10.59
N SER A 883 -32.56 -45.11 10.07
CA SER A 883 -33.84 -45.12 10.81
C SER A 883 -34.27 -43.76 11.38
N ASP A 884 -33.92 -42.66 10.73
CA ASP A 884 -34.25 -41.29 11.14
C ASP A 884 -35.66 -40.84 10.70
N GLY A 885 -36.27 -41.58 9.78
CA GLY A 885 -37.62 -41.40 9.25
C GLY A 885 -37.69 -40.73 7.88
N PHE A 886 -36.55 -40.46 7.25
CA PHE A 886 -36.42 -40.10 5.85
C PHE A 886 -35.88 -41.31 5.08
N TYR A 887 -36.38 -41.50 3.86
CA TYR A 887 -35.86 -42.56 3.01
C TYR A 887 -34.64 -42.06 2.26
N TRP A 888 -33.81 -42.98 1.78
CA TRP A 888 -32.56 -42.69 1.07
C TRP A 888 -32.61 -41.65 -0.06
N PHE A 889 -33.79 -41.40 -0.63
CA PHE A 889 -34.02 -40.42 -1.70
C PHE A 889 -34.48 -39.04 -1.19
N GLU A 890 -34.83 -38.92 0.08
CA GLU A 890 -35.14 -37.66 0.77
C GLU A 890 -33.93 -37.14 1.55
N ASP A 891 -32.92 -38.00 1.76
CA ASP A 891 -31.71 -37.78 2.54
C ASP A 891 -30.49 -37.49 1.63
N CYS A 892 -29.55 -36.68 2.13
CA CYS A 892 -28.24 -36.46 1.51
C CYS A 892 -27.17 -37.52 1.92
N ASP A 893 -27.35 -38.23 3.05
CA ASP A 893 -26.51 -39.37 3.47
C ASP A 893 -27.31 -40.41 4.29
N ASP A 894 -28.06 -41.29 3.62
CA ASP A 894 -28.94 -42.35 4.21
C ASP A 894 -28.24 -43.35 5.16
N GLN A 895 -26.91 -43.28 5.28
CA GLN A 895 -26.14 -44.09 6.23
C GLN A 895 -25.89 -43.37 7.57
N ASP A 896 -26.35 -42.11 7.72
CA ASP A 896 -26.08 -41.26 8.86
C ASP A 896 -27.34 -40.52 9.36
N ALA A 897 -27.96 -41.05 10.43
CA ALA A 897 -29.21 -40.53 11.01
C ALA A 897 -29.16 -39.07 11.54
N ASN A 898 -28.01 -38.40 11.42
CA ASN A 898 -27.88 -36.98 11.74
C ASN A 898 -27.87 -36.10 10.49
N SER A 899 -27.66 -36.67 9.31
CA SER A 899 -27.79 -36.02 8.01
C SER A 899 -29.21 -36.24 7.53
N SER A 900 -30.04 -35.20 7.53
CA SER A 900 -31.38 -35.25 6.94
C SER A 900 -31.94 -33.84 6.75
N PRO A 901 -33.00 -33.62 5.96
CA PRO A 901 -33.58 -32.29 5.74
C PRO A 901 -34.11 -31.54 6.98
N VAL A 902 -34.05 -32.17 8.15
CA VAL A 902 -34.41 -31.59 9.46
C VAL A 902 -33.32 -31.80 10.51
N GLY A 903 -32.15 -32.26 10.08
CA GLY A 903 -30.95 -32.39 10.88
C GLY A 903 -30.52 -31.06 11.48
N VAL A 904 -29.59 -31.15 12.42
CA VAL A 904 -28.96 -29.98 13.03
C VAL A 904 -27.47 -30.16 12.81
N GLU A 905 -26.82 -29.16 12.25
CA GLU A 905 -25.38 -29.14 12.01
C GLU A 905 -24.59 -29.57 13.24
N ILE A 906 -23.64 -30.48 12.99
CA ILE A 906 -22.68 -30.97 13.97
C ILE A 906 -21.28 -30.86 13.35
N LEU A 907 -20.40 -30.11 13.99
CA LEU A 907 -19.02 -29.86 13.54
C LEU A 907 -18.20 -31.13 13.23
N ASP A 908 -18.38 -31.69 12.03
CA ASP A 908 -17.84 -32.98 11.60
C ASP A 908 -17.46 -33.04 10.11
N LYS A 909 -17.51 -31.89 9.44
CA LYS A 909 -17.24 -31.63 8.02
C LYS A 909 -18.28 -32.21 7.06
N LYS A 910 -19.49 -32.51 7.55
CA LYS A 910 -20.62 -32.94 6.72
C LYS A 910 -21.69 -31.87 6.67
N ASP A 911 -22.57 -32.01 5.69
CA ASP A 911 -23.84 -31.29 5.61
C ASP A 911 -24.88 -32.17 6.33
N ASN A 912 -25.27 -31.78 7.56
CA ASN A 912 -26.17 -32.56 8.39
C ASN A 912 -27.63 -32.15 8.21
N ASP A 913 -27.91 -30.94 7.73
CA ASP A 913 -29.29 -30.50 7.48
C ASP A 913 -29.70 -30.54 5.99
N CYS A 914 -28.80 -31.00 5.12
CA CYS A 914 -28.95 -31.21 3.69
C CYS A 914 -29.34 -29.94 2.92
N ASP A 915 -28.89 -28.76 3.38
CA ASP A 915 -29.16 -27.47 2.73
C ASP A 915 -28.11 -27.05 1.69
N GLY A 916 -27.00 -27.80 1.60
CA GLY A 916 -25.90 -27.59 0.68
C GLY A 916 -24.68 -26.87 1.28
N PHE A 917 -24.68 -26.60 2.58
CA PHE A 917 -23.53 -26.07 3.33
C PHE A 917 -23.17 -27.04 4.48
N SER A 918 -21.89 -27.11 4.84
CA SER A 918 -21.41 -27.98 5.92
C SER A 918 -20.90 -27.14 7.08
N ASP A 919 -21.36 -27.43 8.30
CA ASP A 919 -20.91 -26.84 9.56
C ASP A 919 -21.08 -25.31 9.69
N GLU A 920 -21.98 -24.71 8.93
CA GLU A 920 -22.13 -23.25 8.85
C GLU A 920 -22.61 -22.59 10.16
N ASP A 921 -23.24 -23.37 11.04
CA ASP A 921 -23.63 -22.94 12.38
C ASP A 921 -22.43 -22.71 13.33
N PHE A 922 -21.23 -23.18 12.98
CA PHE A 922 -20.02 -23.09 13.80
C PHE A 922 -19.06 -21.97 13.36
N ILE A 923 -19.31 -21.29 12.24
CA ILE A 923 -18.45 -20.23 11.67
C ILE A 923 -18.19 -19.05 12.63
N ASN A 924 -19.12 -18.78 13.56
CA ASN A 924 -18.99 -17.68 14.52
C ASN A 924 -18.87 -18.16 15.97
N LEU A 925 -18.78 -19.47 16.19
CA LEU A 925 -18.64 -20.06 17.52
C LEU A 925 -17.15 -20.23 17.80
N ASP A 926 -16.70 -19.77 18.96
CA ASP A 926 -15.35 -19.96 19.49
C ASP A 926 -15.53 -20.48 20.92
N SER A 927 -15.34 -21.78 21.08
CA SER A 927 -15.77 -22.54 22.25
C SER A 927 -14.73 -22.55 23.39
N ASP A 928 -13.44 -22.43 23.09
CA ASP A 928 -12.35 -22.38 24.08
C ASP A 928 -11.69 -21.01 24.23
N LEU A 929 -12.10 -20.03 23.43
CA LEU A 929 -11.78 -18.61 23.53
C LEU A 929 -10.32 -18.29 23.23
N ASP A 930 -9.71 -19.03 22.31
CA ASP A 930 -8.36 -18.79 21.83
C ASP A 930 -8.30 -17.83 20.63
N GLY A 931 -9.44 -17.52 20.02
CA GLY A 931 -9.59 -16.56 18.93
C GLY A 931 -9.79 -17.20 17.54
N LEU A 932 -9.70 -18.52 17.41
CA LEU A 932 -10.14 -19.24 16.22
C LEU A 932 -11.62 -19.64 16.37
N SER A 933 -12.37 -19.67 15.26
CA SER A 933 -13.70 -20.24 15.29
C SER A 933 -13.61 -21.77 15.30
N ASP A 934 -14.53 -22.45 15.97
CA ASP A 934 -14.62 -23.91 15.98
C ASP A 934 -14.63 -24.46 14.53
N TYR A 935 -15.25 -23.71 13.60
CA TYR A 935 -15.21 -24.01 12.18
C TYR A 935 -13.80 -23.97 11.59
N ASP A 936 -13.05 -22.89 11.80
CA ASP A 936 -11.69 -22.70 11.28
C ASP A 936 -10.71 -23.71 11.90
N GLU A 937 -10.86 -23.99 13.18
CA GLU A 937 -10.08 -25.01 13.88
C GLU A 937 -10.23 -26.38 13.24
N VAL A 938 -11.46 -26.78 12.88
CA VAL A 938 -11.69 -28.08 12.25
C VAL A 938 -11.34 -28.07 10.76
N HIS A 939 -11.70 -27.02 10.03
CA HIS A 939 -11.62 -27.00 8.56
C HIS A 939 -10.29 -26.52 8.01
N LEU A 940 -9.64 -25.58 8.69
CA LEU A 940 -8.43 -24.91 8.20
C LEU A 940 -7.19 -25.37 8.97
N HIS A 941 -7.26 -25.41 10.31
CA HIS A 941 -6.08 -25.62 11.16
C HIS A 941 -5.95 -27.04 11.72
N ASN A 942 -7.01 -27.84 11.63
CA ASN A 942 -7.10 -29.21 12.13
C ASN A 942 -6.74 -29.35 13.63
N THR A 943 -7.08 -28.34 14.42
CA THR A 943 -6.93 -28.24 15.88
C THR A 943 -8.19 -28.73 16.61
N GLN A 944 -8.22 -28.66 17.94
CA GLN A 944 -9.33 -29.19 18.76
C GLN A 944 -10.20 -28.05 19.34
N PRO A 945 -11.45 -27.86 18.87
CA PRO A 945 -12.32 -26.73 19.24
C PRO A 945 -12.73 -26.54 20.70
N LEU A 946 -12.28 -27.42 21.59
CA LEU A 946 -12.58 -27.38 23.01
C LEU A 946 -11.30 -27.30 23.85
N ILE A 947 -10.15 -27.20 23.19
CA ILE A 947 -8.83 -27.19 23.79
C ILE A 947 -8.06 -26.04 23.19
N TYR A 948 -7.98 -24.97 23.98
CA TYR A 948 -7.17 -23.78 23.72
C TYR A 948 -5.75 -24.03 23.18
N ASP A 949 -5.16 -25.20 23.45
CA ASP A 949 -3.77 -25.57 23.17
C ASP A 949 -3.76 -27.06 22.78
N THR A 950 -3.79 -27.33 21.48
CA THR A 950 -4.01 -28.65 20.90
C THR A 950 -2.80 -29.56 21.09
N ASP A 951 -1.58 -29.05 20.95
CA ASP A 951 -0.36 -29.86 21.03
C ASP A 951 0.28 -29.92 22.42
N GLY A 952 -0.17 -29.04 23.33
CA GLY A 952 0.12 -29.05 24.75
C GLY A 952 1.44 -28.37 25.14
N ASP A 953 1.90 -27.40 24.35
CA ASP A 953 3.13 -26.64 24.59
C ASP A 953 2.94 -25.34 25.38
N PHE A 954 1.70 -25.03 25.76
CA PHE A 954 1.23 -23.85 26.48
C PHE A 954 1.04 -22.57 25.66
N LEU A 955 1.16 -22.64 24.33
CA LEU A 955 0.67 -21.62 23.41
C LEU A 955 -0.76 -21.96 23.00
N GLY A 956 -1.56 -20.92 22.74
CA GLY A 956 -2.92 -21.16 22.27
C GLY A 956 -2.94 -21.40 20.77
N ASP A 957 -3.82 -22.27 20.26
CA ASP A 957 -3.87 -22.57 18.82
C ASP A 957 -4.10 -21.28 18.01
N GLY A 958 -5.00 -20.41 18.51
CA GLY A 958 -5.20 -19.07 17.97
C GLY A 958 -4.03 -18.09 18.16
N ASP A 959 -3.24 -18.20 19.23
CA ASP A 959 -2.02 -17.38 19.38
C ASP A 959 -0.95 -17.81 18.35
N GLU A 960 -0.79 -19.11 18.12
CA GLU A 960 0.14 -19.66 17.13
C GLU A 960 -0.25 -19.24 15.71
N VAL A 961 -1.52 -19.33 15.35
CA VAL A 961 -2.01 -18.96 14.01
C VAL A 961 -2.07 -17.45 13.80
N LEU A 962 -2.59 -16.68 14.77
CA LEU A 962 -2.90 -15.25 14.57
C LEU A 962 -1.75 -14.33 14.95
N LEU A 963 -0.83 -14.77 15.82
CA LEU A 963 0.23 -13.91 16.36
C LEU A 963 1.64 -14.40 16.01
N PHE A 964 1.90 -15.71 16.04
CA PHE A 964 3.26 -16.25 15.90
C PHE A 964 3.56 -16.92 14.55
N ASP A 965 2.54 -17.20 13.74
CA ASP A 965 2.62 -17.92 12.46
C ASP A 965 3.33 -19.29 12.60
N THR A 966 3.05 -19.99 13.71
CA THR A 966 3.54 -21.35 13.98
C THR A 966 2.42 -22.37 13.80
N ASN A 967 2.76 -23.66 13.81
CA ASN A 967 1.80 -24.71 13.52
C ASN A 967 1.19 -25.24 14.82
N PRO A 968 -0.11 -25.00 15.08
CA PRO A 968 -0.77 -25.34 16.36
C PRO A 968 -0.94 -26.84 16.64
N ASN A 969 -0.42 -27.69 15.75
CA ASN A 969 -0.37 -29.14 15.95
C ASN A 969 1.06 -29.63 16.24
N LEU A 970 2.04 -28.75 16.31
CA LEU A 970 3.46 -29.07 16.42
C LEU A 970 4.14 -28.32 17.57
N PHE A 971 4.26 -29.02 18.69
CA PHE A 971 4.93 -28.53 19.91
C PHE A 971 6.16 -27.65 19.63
N ASP A 972 6.06 -26.37 19.97
CA ASP A 972 7.13 -25.39 19.85
C ASP A 972 8.04 -25.47 21.08
N SER A 973 9.24 -26.00 20.88
CA SER A 973 10.21 -26.16 21.96
C SER A 973 10.89 -24.84 22.33
N ASP A 974 11.00 -24.59 23.63
CA ASP A 974 12.02 -23.76 24.28
C ASP A 974 13.17 -24.71 24.68
N GLU A 975 14.20 -24.80 23.83
CA GLU A 975 15.29 -25.79 24.00
C GLU A 975 16.20 -25.48 25.19
N ASP A 976 16.33 -24.22 25.59
CA ASP A 976 17.22 -23.79 26.68
C ASP A 976 16.52 -23.50 28.02
N GLY A 977 15.20 -23.39 28.00
CA GLY A 977 14.29 -23.31 29.13
C GLY A 977 14.20 -21.93 29.77
N ASP A 978 14.43 -20.85 29.03
CA ASP A 978 14.40 -19.49 29.55
C ASP A 978 13.03 -18.81 29.48
N GLY A 979 12.06 -19.45 28.82
CA GLY A 979 10.68 -19.02 28.69
C GLY A 979 10.35 -18.32 27.37
N TYR A 980 11.29 -18.26 26.43
CA TYR A 980 11.07 -17.84 25.05
C TYR A 980 11.20 -19.05 24.12
N HIS A 981 10.26 -19.18 23.17
CA HIS A 981 10.27 -20.29 22.21
C HIS A 981 11.13 -19.94 21.00
N TRP A 982 11.57 -20.95 20.24
CA TRP A 982 12.52 -20.81 19.14
C TRP A 982 12.19 -19.76 18.07
N PHE A 983 10.94 -19.36 17.92
CA PHE A 983 10.48 -18.39 16.93
C PHE A 983 10.56 -16.93 17.42
N VAL A 984 10.54 -16.70 18.74
CA VAL A 984 10.77 -15.38 19.36
C VAL A 984 12.20 -15.26 19.91
N ASP A 985 12.86 -16.39 20.13
CA ASP A 985 14.25 -16.46 20.57
C ASP A 985 15.20 -16.52 19.37
N CYS A 986 16.05 -15.50 19.21
CA CYS A 986 17.01 -15.45 18.12
C CYS A 986 18.15 -16.47 18.25
N ASP A 987 18.31 -17.14 19.40
CA ASP A 987 19.17 -18.32 19.58
C ASP A 987 18.70 -19.21 20.76
N ASP A 988 17.65 -20.00 20.51
CA ASP A 988 16.99 -20.98 21.43
C ASP A 988 17.90 -22.06 22.06
N LEU A 989 19.20 -22.03 21.77
CA LEU A 989 20.20 -22.87 22.42
C LEU A 989 20.93 -22.15 23.57
N ARG A 990 20.66 -20.86 23.77
CA ARG A 990 21.39 -19.97 24.67
C ARG A 990 20.43 -19.11 25.50
N PRO A 991 20.25 -19.44 26.80
CA PRO A 991 19.27 -18.80 27.68
C PRO A 991 19.69 -17.38 28.14
N ASP A 992 20.77 -16.87 27.54
CA ASP A 992 21.29 -15.51 27.71
C ASP A 992 21.07 -14.62 26.48
N ILE A 993 20.43 -15.16 25.45
CA ILE A 993 19.92 -14.47 24.27
C ILE A 993 18.44 -14.76 24.21
N ASN A 994 17.62 -13.73 24.36
CA ASN A 994 16.17 -13.78 24.34
C ASN A 994 15.63 -12.35 24.38
N PRO A 995 14.39 -12.08 23.98
CA PRO A 995 13.80 -10.73 23.94
C PRO A 995 13.96 -9.85 25.19
N ASP A 996 14.10 -10.44 26.37
CA ASP A 996 14.27 -9.73 27.66
C ASP A 996 15.73 -9.60 28.12
N ALA A 997 16.67 -10.13 27.36
CA ALA A 997 18.07 -10.17 27.75
C ALA A 997 18.68 -8.76 27.82
N THR A 998 19.74 -8.64 28.61
CA THR A 998 20.48 -7.37 28.74
C THR A 998 21.71 -7.40 27.87
N GLU A 999 21.83 -6.40 27.00
CA GLU A 999 22.95 -6.25 26.06
C GLU A 999 24.34 -6.22 26.73
N PHE A 1000 25.27 -6.95 26.14
CA PHE A 1000 26.69 -6.98 26.49
C PHE A 1000 27.54 -6.65 25.26
N TRP A 1001 28.63 -5.89 25.45
CA TRP A 1001 29.44 -5.44 24.30
C TRP A 1001 30.35 -6.57 23.81
N ASP A 1002 29.78 -7.51 23.08
CA ASP A 1002 30.43 -8.72 22.58
C ASP A 1002 30.09 -9.06 21.12
N GLY A 1003 29.27 -8.24 20.45
CA GLY A 1003 28.95 -8.37 19.02
C GLY A 1003 27.80 -9.32 18.73
N LEU A 1004 26.97 -9.61 19.73
CA LEU A 1004 25.75 -10.38 19.61
C LEU A 1004 24.56 -9.47 19.97
N ASP A 1005 23.43 -9.69 19.32
CA ASP A 1005 22.15 -9.14 19.74
C ASP A 1005 21.59 -10.09 20.80
N GLN A 1006 21.62 -9.70 22.07
CA GLN A 1006 21.10 -10.55 23.14
C GLN A 1006 19.59 -10.42 23.26
N ASN A 1007 19.03 -9.24 23.04
CA ASN A 1007 17.61 -8.98 23.23
C ASN A 1007 16.74 -9.16 21.98
N CYS A 1008 17.31 -9.73 20.92
CA CYS A 1008 16.64 -10.13 19.69
C CYS A 1008 15.82 -8.99 19.04
N ASN A 1009 16.24 -7.73 19.22
CA ASN A 1009 15.54 -6.58 18.66
C ASN A 1009 16.09 -6.15 17.28
N GLY A 1010 17.04 -6.92 16.74
CA GLY A 1010 17.70 -6.67 15.47
C GLY A 1010 18.85 -5.66 15.54
N VAL A 1011 19.15 -5.13 16.73
CA VAL A 1011 20.25 -4.19 16.97
C VAL A 1011 21.29 -4.86 17.86
N VAL A 1012 22.55 -4.79 17.43
CA VAL A 1012 23.66 -5.42 18.16
C VAL A 1012 24.34 -4.39 19.07
N ASP A 1013 24.54 -4.74 20.35
CA ASP A 1013 25.31 -3.99 21.34
C ASP A 1013 24.78 -2.57 21.64
N GLU A 1014 23.46 -2.37 21.71
CA GLU A 1014 22.82 -1.09 22.00
C GLU A 1014 22.65 -0.81 23.51
N SER A 1015 22.42 0.46 23.85
CA SER A 1015 22.23 0.91 25.24
C SER A 1015 23.39 0.61 26.21
N ILE A 1016 24.57 0.21 25.70
CA ILE A 1016 25.74 -0.12 26.51
C ILE A 1016 26.59 1.12 26.83
N ASN A 1017 27.06 1.20 28.07
CA ASN A 1017 28.06 2.20 28.46
C ASN A 1017 29.49 1.78 28.04
N ARG A 1018 29.80 1.96 26.75
CA ARG A 1018 31.10 1.63 26.14
C ARG A 1018 32.29 2.34 26.82
N PHE A 1019 32.08 3.53 27.38
CA PHE A 1019 33.13 4.27 28.12
C PHE A 1019 33.57 3.56 29.40
N SER A 1020 32.63 2.98 30.17
CA SER A 1020 32.98 2.22 31.38
C SER A 1020 33.69 0.91 31.07
N GLU A 1021 33.33 0.24 29.97
CA GLU A 1021 33.94 -1.04 29.56
C GLU A 1021 35.38 -0.86 29.08
N LEU A 1022 35.64 0.18 28.29
CA LEU A 1022 37.00 0.55 27.84
C LEU A 1022 37.90 1.07 28.97
N LYS A 1023 37.34 1.31 30.17
CA LYS A 1023 38.04 1.84 31.35
C LYS A 1023 38.87 3.10 31.05
N HIS A 1024 38.41 3.92 30.11
CA HIS A 1024 39.10 5.13 29.70
C HIS A 1024 38.86 6.26 30.74
N PRO A 1025 39.90 6.87 31.33
CA PRO A 1025 39.72 7.91 32.32
C PRO A 1025 39.22 9.22 31.70
N ILE A 1026 38.22 9.86 32.35
CA ILE A 1026 37.51 11.07 31.92
C ILE A 1026 38.44 12.31 31.70
N ASP A 1027 39.65 12.28 32.26
CA ASP A 1027 40.68 13.34 32.10
C ASP A 1027 42.06 12.76 31.72
N ALA A 1028 42.10 11.85 30.74
CA ALA A 1028 43.35 11.25 30.31
C ALA A 1028 44.35 12.32 29.80
N MET A 1029 45.52 12.43 30.43
CA MET A 1029 46.54 13.43 30.09
C MET A 1029 47.86 12.75 29.69
N ILE A 1030 48.39 13.14 28.54
CA ILE A 1030 49.68 12.69 28.00
C ILE A 1030 50.64 13.87 28.04
N VAL A 1031 51.80 13.71 28.69
CA VAL A 1031 52.87 14.72 28.64
C VAL A 1031 53.95 14.20 27.72
N TRP A 1032 54.19 14.88 26.60
CA TRP A 1032 55.09 14.41 25.56
C TRP A 1032 56.27 15.36 25.34
N GLN A 1033 57.49 14.88 25.54
CA GLN A 1033 58.73 15.61 25.21
C GLN A 1033 59.04 15.48 23.71
N ALA A 1034 58.27 16.19 22.89
CA ALA A 1034 58.23 15.98 21.45
C ALA A 1034 59.59 16.14 20.74
N SER A 1035 60.55 16.89 21.28
CA SER A 1035 61.85 17.09 20.64
C SER A 1035 62.85 15.92 20.78
N ASN A 1036 62.57 14.92 21.62
CA ASN A 1036 63.57 13.89 21.95
C ASN A 1036 62.99 12.49 22.24
N GLU A 1037 61.68 12.37 22.43
CA GLU A 1037 60.98 11.11 22.72
C GLU A 1037 59.85 10.88 21.72
N SER A 1038 59.57 9.62 21.36
CA SER A 1038 58.36 9.26 20.61
C SER A 1038 57.14 9.24 21.53
N MET A 1039 55.98 9.64 21.03
CA MET A 1039 54.69 9.42 21.70
C MET A 1039 54.09 8.13 21.17
N VAL A 1040 53.83 7.19 22.06
CA VAL A 1040 53.13 5.94 21.75
C VAL A 1040 51.84 5.90 22.54
N VAL A 1041 50.71 5.76 21.86
CA VAL A 1041 49.40 5.62 22.48
C VAL A 1041 48.75 4.34 21.98
N MET A 1042 48.40 3.47 22.92
CA MET A 1042 47.70 2.22 22.64
C MET A 1042 46.21 2.43 22.81
N ALA A 1043 45.42 1.97 21.86
CA ALA A 1043 43.98 1.83 22.01
C ALA A 1043 43.70 0.88 23.18
N PRO A 1044 42.57 1.06 23.90
CA PRO A 1044 42.13 0.08 24.87
C PRO A 1044 41.81 -1.26 24.18
N SER A 1045 41.89 -2.35 24.94
CA SER A 1045 41.48 -3.66 24.44
C SER A 1045 39.97 -3.69 24.24
N ILE A 1046 39.54 -3.97 23.01
CA ILE A 1046 38.14 -4.20 22.67
C ILE A 1046 37.76 -5.61 23.15
N PRO A 1047 36.52 -5.82 23.64
CA PRO A 1047 35.99 -7.15 23.93
C PRO A 1047 36.13 -8.14 22.76
N GLU A 1048 36.17 -9.43 23.07
CA GLU A 1048 36.28 -10.50 22.07
C GLU A 1048 34.91 -10.71 21.41
N GLY A 1049 34.85 -10.64 20.07
CA GLY A 1049 33.59 -10.73 19.29
C GLY A 1049 33.21 -9.43 18.57
N VAL A 1050 33.59 -8.27 19.13
CA VAL A 1050 33.31 -6.95 18.54
C VAL A 1050 34.33 -6.60 17.44
N ASN A 1051 33.85 -6.36 16.23
CA ASN A 1051 34.67 -5.93 15.10
C ASN A 1051 34.61 -4.41 14.90
N ALA A 1052 35.50 -3.66 15.57
CA ALA A 1052 35.50 -2.19 15.50
C ALA A 1052 36.59 -1.63 14.57
N THR A 1053 36.24 -0.59 13.82
CA THR A 1053 37.17 0.21 13.02
C THR A 1053 37.67 1.40 13.83
N MET A 1054 38.97 1.69 13.76
CA MET A 1054 39.63 2.74 14.53
C MET A 1054 40.11 3.90 13.65
N TYR A 1055 39.85 5.13 14.08
CA TYR A 1055 40.36 6.34 13.43
C TYR A 1055 41.00 7.27 14.46
N TRP A 1056 42.28 7.61 14.27
CA TRP A 1056 43.02 8.50 15.16
C TRP A 1056 43.13 9.91 14.57
N THR A 1057 42.85 10.93 15.38
CA THR A 1057 43.10 12.33 15.02
C THR A 1057 43.80 13.09 16.15
N LEU A 1058 44.60 14.09 15.81
CA LEU A 1058 45.22 15.02 16.76
C LEU A 1058 44.89 16.45 16.34
N ASN A 1059 44.12 17.17 17.16
CA ASN A 1059 43.51 18.45 16.82
C ASN A 1059 42.77 18.42 15.46
N GLY A 1060 42.05 17.32 15.17
CA GLY A 1060 41.33 17.11 13.91
C GLY A 1060 42.19 16.71 12.71
N ILE A 1061 43.52 16.59 12.88
CA ILE A 1061 44.40 16.09 11.81
C ILE A 1061 44.43 14.55 11.86
N PRO A 1062 44.06 13.84 10.77
CA PRO A 1062 44.08 12.38 10.75
C PRO A 1062 45.51 11.83 10.83
N LEU A 1063 45.71 10.80 11.66
CA LEU A 1063 47.02 10.22 11.97
C LEU A 1063 47.29 8.90 11.24
N ASN A 1064 46.54 8.57 10.19
CA ASN A 1064 46.58 7.27 9.48
C ASN A 1064 47.99 6.85 9.02
N GLN A 1065 48.89 7.81 8.76
CA GLN A 1065 50.28 7.53 8.36
C GLN A 1065 51.23 7.15 9.52
N TYR A 1066 50.78 7.32 10.77
CA TYR A 1066 51.51 7.02 12.01
C TYR A 1066 51.01 5.75 12.71
N GLU A 1067 50.07 5.05 12.08
CA GLU A 1067 49.59 3.75 12.52
C GLU A 1067 50.59 2.66 12.13
N THR A 1068 50.89 1.75 13.05
CA THR A 1068 51.82 0.65 12.79
C THR A 1068 51.09 -0.60 12.29
N GLU A 1069 51.79 -1.52 11.61
CA GLU A 1069 51.19 -2.75 11.02
C GLU A 1069 50.50 -3.68 12.05
N ALA A 1070 50.60 -3.40 13.35
CA ALA A 1070 49.86 -4.08 14.40
C ALA A 1070 48.67 -3.19 14.84
N LEU A 1071 47.46 -3.60 14.42
CA LEU A 1071 46.18 -2.95 14.68
C LEU A 1071 46.08 -2.43 16.13
N GLY A 1072 45.91 -1.10 16.28
CA GLY A 1072 45.46 -0.49 17.54
C GLY A 1072 46.47 0.36 18.33
N PHE A 1073 47.61 0.79 17.79
CA PHE A 1073 48.41 1.85 18.43
C PHE A 1073 49.09 2.79 17.44
N ILE A 1074 49.17 4.06 17.83
CA ILE A 1074 49.88 5.11 17.08
C ILE A 1074 51.24 5.36 17.70
N GLU A 1075 52.27 5.48 16.86
CA GLU A 1075 53.61 5.92 17.26
C GLU A 1075 54.02 7.15 16.46
N ILE A 1076 54.08 8.29 17.14
CA ILE A 1076 54.59 9.54 16.56
C ILE A 1076 56.03 9.73 17.04
N GLY A 1077 56.98 9.69 16.11
CA GLY A 1077 58.40 9.89 16.39
C GLY A 1077 58.72 11.31 16.91
N PRO A 1078 59.96 11.56 17.36
CA PRO A 1078 60.37 12.89 17.83
C PRO A 1078 60.17 13.95 16.73
N LEU A 1079 59.47 15.03 17.06
CA LEU A 1079 59.20 16.15 16.16
C LEU A 1079 60.48 16.96 15.90
N ASN A 1080 60.79 17.12 14.62
CA ASN A 1080 61.82 18.03 14.14
C ASN A 1080 61.20 19.37 13.74
N CYS A 1081 61.09 20.31 14.68
CA CYS A 1081 60.45 21.61 14.48
C CYS A 1081 61.15 22.55 13.46
N ALA A 1082 62.12 22.06 12.69
CA ALA A 1082 62.85 22.80 11.66
C ALA A 1082 62.50 22.37 10.22
N GLU A 1083 61.73 21.29 10.03
CA GLU A 1083 61.24 20.81 8.73
C GLU A 1083 59.71 21.01 8.63
N GLU A 1084 59.19 21.22 7.41
CA GLU A 1084 57.75 21.31 7.14
C GLU A 1084 57.13 19.90 7.17
N ASP A 1085 56.61 19.50 8.33
CA ASP A 1085 55.80 18.28 8.53
C ASP A 1085 54.38 18.69 8.98
N ILE A 1086 53.36 17.87 8.72
CA ILE A 1086 51.96 18.19 9.03
C ILE A 1086 51.71 18.44 10.52
N LEU A 1087 52.58 17.89 11.38
CA LEU A 1087 52.56 18.06 12.83
C LEU A 1087 53.49 19.18 13.34
N SER A 1088 54.19 19.91 12.46
CA SER A 1088 55.15 20.95 12.87
C SER A 1088 54.48 22.14 13.58
N SER A 1089 53.18 22.36 13.35
CA SER A 1089 52.37 23.37 14.03
C SER A 1089 52.26 23.15 15.54
N LEU A 1090 52.42 21.90 16.01
CA LEU A 1090 52.41 21.56 17.43
C LEU A 1090 53.62 22.13 18.19
N CYS A 1091 54.70 22.51 17.49
CA CYS A 1091 55.90 23.06 18.11
C CYS A 1091 55.77 24.53 18.56
N GLU A 1092 54.76 25.26 18.08
CA GLU A 1092 54.59 26.71 18.31
C GLU A 1092 53.47 27.04 19.33
N SER A 1093 52.75 26.02 19.78
CA SER A 1093 51.61 26.12 20.69
C SER A 1093 52.03 25.89 22.15
N SER A 1094 51.50 26.71 23.08
CA SER A 1094 51.57 26.44 24.53
C SER A 1094 50.25 25.94 25.11
N GLU A 1095 49.32 25.54 24.23
CA GLU A 1095 47.98 25.09 24.58
C GLU A 1095 47.93 23.56 24.62
N LEU A 1096 46.98 23.01 25.39
CA LEU A 1096 46.75 21.57 25.44
C LEU A 1096 46.17 21.12 24.10
N HIS A 1097 46.79 20.10 23.50
CA HIS A 1097 46.33 19.48 22.27
C HIS A 1097 45.38 18.32 22.60
N VAL A 1098 44.49 17.97 21.70
CA VAL A 1098 43.46 16.94 21.88
C VAL A 1098 43.73 15.81 20.91
N LEU A 1099 44.04 14.63 21.44
CA LEU A 1099 44.14 13.39 20.68
C LEU A 1099 42.82 12.63 20.82
N GLU A 1100 42.22 12.26 19.70
CA GLU A 1100 40.95 11.53 19.65
C GLU A 1100 41.14 10.19 18.97
N LEU A 1101 40.59 9.13 19.57
CA LEU A 1101 40.37 7.83 18.95
C LEU A 1101 38.87 7.66 18.75
N ARG A 1102 38.44 7.57 17.49
CA ARG A 1102 37.09 7.23 17.11
C ARG A 1102 37.03 5.73 16.81
N LEU A 1103 36.24 5.01 17.58
CA LEU A 1103 35.89 3.60 17.40
C LEU A 1103 34.51 3.54 16.75
N VAL A 1104 34.37 2.76 15.68
CA VAL A 1104 33.09 2.52 15.01
C VAL A 1104 32.86 1.02 14.92
N ASP A 1105 31.80 0.54 15.57
CA ASP A 1105 31.31 -0.84 15.47
C ASP A 1105 29.78 -0.81 15.42
N SER A 1106 29.18 -1.70 14.63
CA SER A 1106 27.71 -1.82 14.49
C SER A 1106 27.00 -0.47 14.28
N GLY A 1107 27.57 0.40 13.45
CA GLY A 1107 27.05 1.75 13.16
C GLY A 1107 27.21 2.80 14.27
N ILE A 1108 27.58 2.41 15.50
CA ILE A 1108 27.70 3.29 16.65
C ILE A 1108 29.14 3.76 16.84
N GLN A 1109 29.29 5.05 17.13
CA GLN A 1109 30.58 5.71 17.25
C GLN A 1109 30.97 6.05 18.70
N THR A 1110 32.05 5.46 19.20
CA THR A 1110 32.64 5.77 20.52
C THR A 1110 33.92 6.60 20.38
N ILE A 1111 33.95 7.80 20.97
CA ILE A 1111 35.13 8.71 20.90
C ILE A 1111 35.86 8.75 22.24
N LEU A 1112 37.13 8.32 22.25
CA LEU A 1112 38.03 8.45 23.39
C LEU A 1112 38.96 9.65 23.20
N VAL A 1113 39.14 10.44 24.27
CA VAL A 1113 39.89 11.69 24.21
C VAL A 1113 41.05 11.70 25.20
N TRP A 1114 42.24 12.13 24.75
CA TRP A 1114 43.40 12.44 25.59
C TRP A 1114 43.84 13.90 25.39
N ASN A 1115 44.10 14.60 26.50
CA ASN A 1115 44.76 15.89 26.49
C ASN A 1115 46.29 15.71 26.41
N VAL A 1116 46.92 16.22 25.37
CA VAL A 1116 48.36 16.12 25.12
C VAL A 1116 49.05 17.46 25.43
N ASP A 1117 49.88 17.48 26.47
CA ASP A 1117 50.80 18.56 26.78
C ASP A 1117 52.12 18.35 26.03
N VAL A 1118 52.30 19.08 24.94
CA VAL A 1118 53.48 19.00 24.07
C VAL A 1118 54.58 19.90 24.62
N GLN A 1119 55.66 19.28 25.11
CA GLN A 1119 56.83 20.01 25.61
C GLN A 1119 57.97 19.93 24.61
N THR A 1120 58.35 21.07 24.04
CA THR A 1120 59.52 21.16 23.14
C THR A 1120 60.75 21.63 23.92
N TRP A 1121 61.87 20.93 23.75
CA TRP A 1121 63.16 21.31 24.34
C TRP A 1121 64.04 21.92 23.25
N SER A 1122 64.28 23.22 23.33
CA SER A 1122 65.34 23.87 22.57
C SER A 1122 66.61 23.95 23.41
N GLU A 1123 67.72 23.42 22.90
CA GLU A 1123 69.03 23.51 23.54
C GLU A 1123 69.38 25.00 23.75
N PRO A 1124 69.70 25.46 24.99
CA PRO A 1124 70.05 26.85 25.20
C PRO A 1124 71.31 27.17 24.38
N PRO A 1125 71.32 28.21 23.54
CA PRO A 1125 72.47 28.49 22.70
C PRO A 1125 73.71 28.65 23.59
N ALA A 1126 74.80 27.98 23.19
CA ALA A 1126 76.05 27.96 23.94
C ALA A 1126 76.41 29.39 24.40
N LEU A 1127 76.91 29.52 25.64
CA LEU A 1127 77.22 30.80 26.31
C LEU A 1127 78.10 31.77 25.48
N SER A 1128 78.73 31.29 24.40
CA SER A 1128 79.48 32.07 23.42
C SER A 1128 78.64 32.77 22.35
N GLN A 1129 77.40 32.35 22.09
CA GLN A 1129 76.55 32.85 21.01
C GLN A 1129 75.48 33.84 21.52
N GLN A 1130 74.94 33.64 22.73
CA GLN A 1130 74.13 34.67 23.42
C GLN A 1130 74.93 35.94 23.79
N PHE A 1131 76.26 35.87 23.83
CA PHE A 1131 77.13 37.02 24.09
C PHE A 1131 77.40 37.89 22.84
N LEU A 1132 77.19 37.36 21.63
CA LEU A 1132 77.50 38.07 20.38
C LEU A 1132 76.28 38.76 19.74
N GLU A 1133 75.07 38.22 19.93
CA GLU A 1133 73.84 38.84 19.39
C GLU A 1133 73.30 39.98 20.26
N ALA A 1134 73.58 39.98 21.57
CA ALA A 1134 73.25 41.11 22.47
C ALA A 1134 74.08 42.39 22.20
N ILE A 1135 75.15 42.29 21.38
CA ILE A 1135 76.04 43.42 21.04
C ILE A 1135 75.78 43.95 19.62
N ALA A 1136 75.09 43.20 18.76
CA ALA A 1136 74.90 43.54 17.35
C ALA A 1136 73.48 44.01 16.98
N GLY A 1137 72.54 44.07 17.93
CA GLY A 1137 71.20 44.63 17.74
C GLY A 1137 71.11 46.15 18.02
N PRO A 1138 70.15 46.87 17.42
CA PRO A 1138 70.05 48.34 17.49
C PRO A 1138 69.86 48.90 18.92
N ILE A 1139 69.41 48.08 19.88
CA ILE A 1139 69.28 48.44 21.29
C ILE A 1139 70.64 48.29 22.04
N GLY A 1140 71.55 47.44 21.55
CA GLY A 1140 72.88 47.20 22.12
C GLY A 1140 73.84 48.39 22.03
N PHE A 1141 73.75 49.22 20.99
CA PHE A 1141 74.54 50.46 20.89
C PHE A 1141 74.09 51.54 21.88
N ALA A 1142 72.79 51.59 22.21
CA ALA A 1142 72.25 52.53 23.20
C ALA A 1142 72.61 52.11 24.63
N VAL A 1143 72.61 50.80 24.92
CA VAL A 1143 72.96 50.26 26.24
C VAL A 1143 74.47 50.29 26.51
N ILE A 1144 75.33 50.05 25.50
CA ILE A 1144 76.80 50.20 25.63
C ILE A 1144 77.19 51.68 25.75
N GLY A 1145 76.50 52.60 25.07
CA GLY A 1145 76.68 54.04 25.24
C GLY A 1145 76.31 54.52 26.66
N CYS A 1146 75.19 54.04 27.20
CA CYS A 1146 74.76 54.37 28.56
C CYS A 1146 75.65 53.73 29.63
N ILE A 1147 76.17 52.52 29.41
CA ILE A 1147 77.07 51.83 30.36
C ILE A 1147 78.48 52.43 30.35
N VAL A 1148 79.01 52.91 29.20
CA VAL A 1148 80.29 53.63 29.15
C VAL A 1148 80.17 55.04 29.75
N LEU A 1149 79.02 55.71 29.60
CA LEU A 1149 78.76 57.00 30.25
C LEU A 1149 78.55 56.83 31.77
N LEU A 1150 77.84 55.78 32.20
CA LEU A 1150 77.65 55.45 33.61
C LEU A 1150 78.93 54.93 34.27
N LEU A 1151 79.80 54.18 33.57
CA LEU A 1151 81.12 53.79 34.06
C LEU A 1151 82.10 54.96 34.08
N ALA A 1152 82.03 55.91 33.14
CA ALA A 1152 82.83 57.14 33.20
C ALA A 1152 82.38 58.05 34.36
N ILE A 1153 81.08 58.14 34.61
CA ILE A 1153 80.51 58.86 35.77
C ILE A 1153 80.79 58.10 37.07
N PHE A 1154 80.80 56.77 37.08
CA PHE A 1154 81.14 55.95 38.25
C PHE A 1154 82.65 55.93 38.54
N VAL A 1155 83.51 55.99 37.53
CA VAL A 1155 84.98 56.14 37.69
C VAL A 1155 85.33 57.57 38.11
N ALA A 1156 84.66 58.60 37.57
CA ALA A 1156 84.80 59.98 38.02
C ALA A 1156 84.23 60.18 39.44
N ALA A 1157 83.09 59.56 39.77
CA ALA A 1157 82.49 59.60 41.10
C ALA A 1157 83.29 58.77 42.11
N THR A 1158 83.88 57.64 41.75
CA THR A 1158 84.76 56.87 42.65
C THR A 1158 86.11 57.54 42.85
N MET A 1159 86.65 58.30 41.87
CA MET A 1159 87.83 59.16 42.07
C MET A 1159 87.54 60.43 42.91
N ILE A 1160 86.31 60.96 42.86
CA ILE A 1160 85.88 62.09 43.71
C ILE A 1160 85.46 61.64 45.11
N VAL A 1161 84.88 60.44 45.25
CA VAL A 1161 84.47 59.82 46.53
C VAL A 1161 85.64 59.18 47.27
N SER A 1162 86.67 58.65 46.58
CA SER A 1162 87.92 58.21 47.23
C SER A 1162 88.77 59.39 47.72
N ARG A 1163 88.68 60.56 47.08
CA ARG A 1163 89.30 61.82 47.55
C ARG A 1163 88.49 62.52 48.65
N ARG A 1164 87.16 62.33 48.72
CA ARG A 1164 86.30 62.82 49.83
C ARG A 1164 86.28 61.88 51.05
N LYS A 1165 86.42 60.56 50.89
CA LYS A 1165 86.51 59.60 52.00
C LYS A 1165 87.86 59.64 52.75
N ALA A 1166 88.91 60.20 52.15
CA ALA A 1166 90.17 60.51 52.85
C ALA A 1166 90.10 61.78 53.72
N VAL A 1167 89.21 62.73 53.40
CA VAL A 1167 89.07 64.02 54.12
C VAL A 1167 87.93 64.00 55.15
N LEU A 1168 86.97 63.08 55.03
CA LEU A 1168 85.86 62.94 55.98
C LEU A 1168 86.18 61.98 57.16
N LYS A 1169 87.21 61.13 57.03
CA LYS A 1169 87.70 60.24 58.10
C LYS A 1169 88.59 60.97 59.13
N GLU A 1170 89.19 62.10 58.76
CA GLU A 1170 89.86 63.04 59.70
C GLU A 1170 88.89 64.00 60.41
N ALA A 1171 87.64 64.16 59.92
CA ALA A 1171 86.68 65.12 60.46
C ALA A 1171 85.67 64.51 61.45
N LEU A 1172 85.44 63.19 61.42
CA LEU A 1172 84.48 62.50 62.30
C LEU A 1172 85.11 61.82 63.53
N GLU A 1173 86.44 61.66 63.58
CA GLU A 1173 87.19 61.37 64.81
C GLU A 1173 87.25 62.58 65.77
N ALA A 1174 86.82 63.76 65.33
CA ALA A 1174 86.72 64.96 66.17
C ALA A 1174 85.43 65.06 67.00
N TYR A 1175 84.40 64.23 66.74
CA TYR A 1175 83.08 64.38 67.38
C TYR A 1175 82.38 63.08 67.87
N GLY A 1176 83.11 61.95 67.89
CA GLY A 1176 82.87 60.76 68.74
C GLY A 1176 81.45 60.38 69.13
N PHE A 1177 80.73 59.65 68.27
CA PHE A 1177 79.55 58.88 68.70
C PHE A 1177 79.40 57.53 67.96
N SER A 1178 79.02 56.52 68.74
CA SER A 1178 78.87 55.10 68.42
C SER A 1178 77.49 54.74 67.86
N GLU A 1179 77.44 53.65 67.09
CA GLU A 1179 76.23 52.96 66.63
C GLU A 1179 75.36 52.45 67.79
N GLN A 1180 74.02 52.66 67.70
CA GLN A 1180 72.93 51.69 68.00
C GLN A 1180 71.54 52.38 68.22
N HIS A 1181 70.46 51.64 67.85
CA HIS A 1181 69.00 51.76 68.17
C HIS A 1181 68.08 52.35 67.06
N ILE A 1182 67.17 51.57 66.42
CA ILE A 1182 65.83 51.01 66.79
C ILE A 1182 64.66 52.03 66.69
N HIS A 1183 63.61 51.69 65.90
CA HIS A 1183 62.18 52.05 66.05
C HIS A 1183 61.35 51.11 65.15
N GLU A 1184 60.41 50.26 65.58
CA GLU A 1184 59.09 50.41 66.25
C GLU A 1184 57.99 51.14 65.44
N ALA A 1185 56.88 50.43 65.09
CA ALA A 1185 55.51 50.65 65.60
C ALA A 1185 54.41 49.88 64.80
N SER A 1186 53.77 48.90 65.46
CA SER A 1186 52.33 48.68 65.70
C SER A 1186 51.17 48.91 64.68
N PRO A 1187 50.02 48.21 64.87
CA PRO A 1187 49.06 47.65 63.87
C PRO A 1187 47.69 48.42 63.89
N PRO A 1188 46.43 47.88 63.69
CA PRO A 1188 45.88 46.57 63.24
C PRO A 1188 44.64 46.65 62.27
N ARG A 1189 44.08 45.50 61.82
CA ARG A 1189 42.64 45.08 61.98
C ARG A 1189 42.19 43.96 61.01
N ASN A 1190 41.80 42.83 61.62
CA ASN A 1190 40.51 42.11 61.58
C ASN A 1190 39.79 41.70 60.27
N ILE A 1191 39.80 40.37 60.02
CA ILE A 1191 38.71 39.35 59.80
C ILE A 1191 37.48 39.68 58.91
N PRO A 1192 36.87 38.69 58.17
CA PRO A 1192 36.48 37.36 58.66
C PRO A 1192 36.77 36.12 57.78
N ARG A 1193 36.67 34.94 58.43
CA ARG A 1193 36.38 33.60 57.88
C ARG A 1193 34.88 33.49 57.55
N ALA A 1194 34.43 32.60 56.66
CA ALA A 1194 33.89 31.25 56.94
C ALA A 1194 32.83 30.92 55.84
N PRO A 1195 32.12 29.77 55.86
CA PRO A 1195 32.58 28.42 55.50
C PRO A 1195 31.58 27.67 54.57
N ASP A 1196 32.03 26.51 54.11
CA ASP A 1196 31.36 25.21 53.91
C ASP A 1196 29.84 24.98 54.19
N PHE A 1197 29.30 24.07 53.34
CA PHE A 1197 28.22 23.07 53.49
C PHE A 1197 26.75 23.29 53.06
N LYS A 1198 26.31 22.29 52.25
CA LYS A 1198 24.99 21.61 52.12
C LYS A 1198 23.89 22.32 51.29
N ARG A 1199 23.44 21.68 50.20
CA ARG A 1199 22.31 20.72 50.06
C ARG A 1199 20.99 21.31 50.56
N ASP A 1200 20.15 21.71 49.61
CA ASP A 1200 18.95 20.95 49.21
C ASP A 1200 18.89 20.93 47.68
#